data_AF-A0A8J8SGD0-F1
#
_entry.id   AF-A0A8J8SGD0-F1
#
_cell.length_a   1.000
_cell.length_b   1.000
_cell.length_c   1.000
_cell.angle_alpha   90.00
_cell.angle_beta   90.00
_cell.angle_gamma   90.00
#
_symmetry.space_group_name_H-M   'P 1'
#
loop_
_entity.id
_entity.type
_entity.pdbx_description
1 polymer ?
#
loop_
_entity_poly.entity_id
_entity_poly.type
_entity_poly.pdbx_seq_one_letter_code
_entity_poly.pdbx_strand_id
1 'polypeptide(L)'
;MKKITCQPIGDYHRIHPEDGEEKGTIIRLQEGFEKALINLDHFSHCLIFTQTKDKLFCYGTKIREVDEKKGQMVIDEGLEGEIMDIKPYFPCEERLEKPVKQLKDPALLFHGNPIGEYLYVNNKGIIQFSESESLTSLEIESTLEKVQEGDYLRLIWWFDRFDKAEYRKNRMCKPPYEHAPRCGIFATRSPVRPNPLASTVVKVEAVDKHNHFLRVSGFDGFEHTMILQMMPYDEVPIFDDTRVPKWVEHWTDYKVFEEAKGQIDIMPIEADMGKDEETVFMEELEGESSTEDLKLNAHEIVIEHASIHNLKDISVSIPKEKITVITGVSGSGKSSLAFDTIYHESQKQFIDLVSGGSPIGDDLNDSKVEKITGLQPSIAIEQRNLGMNPRSTVGTVSRTADYLKLLFATIGERLCPHCHVPVSDHSVCSQCGTIFFSLTPALFSYNHPDYMCPVCKGLGEELQVDINLIISHPEKSILDGASIYWGNLRKHREKPNANWMKGEALALADDMKEDLEVPFKELSDSFKEQLLYGTHGREVSLNFKNSNGRKGTITRPVEGVVNTIYRLLKDNKSEKSIAHLERFIVKKKCSRCHGERLKEEGRLVKINRTRYPEAASMSITHLRAWCHRTYNALNPEDRDKSKAIFMKILSRLKKIDQVGLGYLSLNRSVPSLSGGEAQRLKIATQFGSGLTNILYIMDEPSKGLHPKDYGFLIETIKDLKKMHNTVIMVEHKKAFINMADYMVEIGPRAGKYGGALIRAEEVSQHQRKLSNQDIKIDTHKQHEEDYKHVYGFSLKGDSIHMDKALTLQGASTHNLKNIDVKVPLSKLICVMGVSGSGKSSLVSKTFYPAICKALGKRTDTMGHYKAIMGTEHIQEIYHVTQKAIGKTPRSNPGTYTGVFDLIREFYATLHQAKKMKLTKEHFSFNSKKGQCPECKGAGQIAVPMHFMPDIYIPCGACNGRRYQKKVLEVAYKEHHIADVLDLEIGEVKALFKDEEKIFAILDMLDKVGLSYIKLGQSATTLSGGEAQRIKLAKELCLGKTKGVLYILDEPTTGLHDEDVKKVIYILKELTNNGATVMVIEHHPLLIQQADWVIEMGPEGGDLGGYIVKEGWLKKES
;
A
#
# COMPACT_ATOMS: atom_id res chain seq x y z
N MET A 1 -44.76 36.68 -3.01
CA MET A 1 -44.36 35.77 -4.11
C MET A 1 -44.88 36.35 -5.43
N LYS A 2 -44.17 36.17 -6.55
CA LYS A 2 -44.69 36.61 -7.87
C LYS A 2 -45.82 35.66 -8.28
N LYS A 3 -47.00 36.21 -8.60
CA LYS A 3 -48.13 35.45 -9.13
C LYS A 3 -47.75 34.85 -10.49
N ILE A 4 -47.86 33.53 -10.64
CA ILE A 4 -47.57 32.83 -11.91
C ILE A 4 -48.84 32.84 -12.76
N THR A 5 -48.74 33.32 -14.00
CA THR A 5 -49.86 33.35 -14.95
C THR A 5 -49.66 32.30 -16.03
N CYS A 6 -50.54 31.30 -16.08
CA CYS A 6 -50.55 30.28 -17.13
C CYS A 6 -51.48 30.74 -18.27
N GLN A 7 -51.07 30.60 -19.53
CA GLN A 7 -51.89 30.96 -20.70
C GLN A 7 -52.48 29.71 -21.36
N PRO A 8 -53.80 29.64 -21.62
CA PRO A 8 -54.40 28.53 -22.37
C PRO A 8 -53.89 28.48 -23.81
N ILE A 9 -53.68 27.27 -24.32
CA ILE A 9 -53.01 27.04 -25.61
C ILE A 9 -53.94 26.47 -26.69
N GLY A 10 -55.11 25.99 -26.30
CA GLY A 10 -56.04 25.33 -27.20
C GLY A 10 -57.32 24.88 -26.52
N ASP A 11 -58.28 24.54 -27.36
CA ASP A 11 -59.59 24.00 -26.96
C ASP A 11 -59.71 22.55 -27.44
N TYR A 12 -60.69 21.82 -26.91
CA TYR A 12 -60.96 20.45 -27.34
C TYR A 12 -62.46 20.18 -27.51
N HIS A 13 -62.77 19.29 -28.44
CA HIS A 13 -64.13 18.81 -28.70
C HIS A 13 -64.15 17.28 -28.72
N ARG A 14 -65.11 16.70 -27.99
CA ARG A 14 -65.32 15.25 -27.98
C ARG A 14 -66.08 14.84 -29.24
N ILE A 15 -65.61 13.80 -29.93
CA ILE A 15 -66.31 13.27 -31.11
C ILE A 15 -67.45 12.37 -30.63
N HIS A 16 -68.68 12.61 -31.09
CA HIS A 16 -69.83 11.71 -30.88
C HIS A 16 -70.09 10.88 -32.15
N PRO A 17 -70.39 9.57 -32.04
CA PRO A 17 -70.31 8.63 -33.17
C PRO A 17 -71.57 8.65 -34.05
N GLU A 18 -71.38 8.46 -35.37
CA GLU A 18 -72.43 7.87 -36.23
C GLU A 18 -72.17 6.38 -36.56
N ASP A 19 -70.93 5.86 -36.54
CA ASP A 19 -70.68 4.46 -36.96
C ASP A 19 -69.56 3.73 -36.18
N GLY A 20 -69.83 3.35 -34.92
CA GLY A 20 -69.28 2.13 -34.31
C GLY A 20 -67.77 1.98 -33.98
N GLU A 21 -66.87 2.88 -34.36
CA GLU A 21 -65.44 2.81 -33.97
C GLU A 21 -65.07 3.72 -32.79
N GLU A 22 -64.01 3.33 -32.06
CA GLU A 22 -63.63 3.81 -30.72
C GLU A 22 -63.55 5.33 -30.55
N LYS A 23 -64.06 5.80 -29.40
CA LYS A 23 -64.10 7.20 -28.91
C LYS A 23 -62.74 7.92 -29.01
N GLY A 24 -62.74 9.20 -29.40
CA GLY A 24 -61.56 10.07 -29.32
C GLY A 24 -61.93 11.56 -29.11
N THR A 25 -60.98 12.33 -28.57
CA THR A 25 -61.10 13.78 -28.35
C THR A 25 -60.17 14.50 -29.33
N ILE A 26 -60.69 15.49 -30.06
CA ILE A 26 -59.87 16.36 -30.94
C ILE A 26 -59.45 17.58 -30.14
N ILE A 27 -58.14 17.80 -30.05
CA ILE A 27 -57.54 19.01 -29.50
C ILE A 27 -57.16 19.91 -30.66
N ARG A 28 -57.58 21.18 -30.60
CA ARG A 28 -57.23 22.21 -31.56
C ARG A 28 -56.52 23.36 -30.86
N LEU A 29 -55.28 23.60 -31.26
CA LEU A 29 -54.47 24.68 -30.72
C LEU A 29 -54.82 26.02 -31.35
N GLN A 30 -54.65 27.09 -30.56
CA GLN A 30 -54.81 28.46 -31.04
C GLN A 30 -53.63 28.86 -31.93
N GLU A 31 -53.84 29.85 -32.80
CA GLU A 31 -52.84 30.29 -33.78
C GLU A 31 -51.55 30.78 -33.09
N GLY A 32 -50.40 30.27 -33.52
CA GLY A 32 -49.08 30.54 -32.93
C GLY A 32 -48.58 29.48 -31.94
N PHE A 33 -49.45 28.59 -31.45
CA PHE A 33 -49.09 27.47 -30.56
C PHE A 33 -48.94 26.13 -31.30
N GLU A 34 -49.04 26.09 -32.63
CA GLU A 34 -48.97 24.84 -33.43
C GLU A 34 -47.64 24.12 -33.25
N LYS A 35 -46.59 24.86 -32.92
CA LYS A 35 -45.28 24.29 -32.61
C LYS A 35 -45.30 23.40 -31.36
N ALA A 36 -46.37 23.48 -30.55
CA ALA A 36 -46.67 22.55 -29.47
C ALA A 36 -46.92 21.10 -29.96
N LEU A 37 -47.12 20.87 -31.26
CA LEU A 37 -47.34 19.53 -31.83
C LEU A 37 -46.12 18.94 -32.55
N ILE A 38 -45.05 19.74 -32.75
CA ILE A 38 -43.87 19.32 -33.52
C ILE A 38 -43.23 18.06 -32.92
N ASN A 39 -43.04 17.03 -33.76
CA ASN A 39 -42.44 15.72 -33.44
C ASN A 39 -43.18 14.90 -32.37
N LEU A 40 -44.42 15.25 -32.00
CA LEU A 40 -45.21 14.45 -31.05
C LEU A 40 -45.66 13.12 -31.68
N ASP A 41 -45.80 13.06 -32.99
CA ASP A 41 -46.13 11.87 -33.80
C ASP A 41 -45.07 10.74 -33.69
N HIS A 42 -43.85 11.09 -33.25
CA HIS A 42 -42.80 10.10 -32.98
C HIS A 42 -43.07 9.27 -31.71
N PHE A 43 -43.97 9.73 -30.83
CA PHE A 43 -44.31 9.06 -29.57
C PHE A 43 -45.69 8.44 -29.65
N SER A 44 -45.93 7.34 -28.92
CA SER A 44 -47.28 6.77 -28.84
C SER A 44 -48.16 7.44 -27.77
N HIS A 45 -47.59 8.12 -26.77
CA HIS A 45 -48.33 8.72 -25.65
C HIS A 45 -47.86 10.14 -25.32
N CYS A 46 -48.74 10.92 -24.69
CA CYS A 46 -48.47 12.28 -24.21
C CYS A 46 -49.14 12.57 -22.86
N LEU A 47 -48.54 13.49 -22.09
CA LEU A 47 -49.13 14.18 -20.96
C LEU A 47 -49.81 15.46 -21.42
N ILE A 48 -51.02 15.69 -20.92
CA ILE A 48 -51.78 16.90 -21.14
C ILE A 48 -52.04 17.57 -19.80
N PHE A 49 -51.60 18.81 -19.69
CA PHE A 49 -51.81 19.65 -18.52
C PHE A 49 -53.03 20.52 -18.74
N THR A 50 -53.99 20.43 -17.84
CA THR A 50 -55.16 21.31 -17.85
C THR A 50 -55.29 22.08 -16.55
N GLN A 51 -55.96 23.23 -16.61
CA GLN A 51 -56.24 24.06 -15.46
C GLN A 51 -57.75 24.31 -15.33
N THR A 52 -58.24 24.12 -14.11
CA THR A 52 -59.50 24.69 -13.62
C THR A 52 -59.18 25.78 -12.60
N LYS A 53 -60.16 26.55 -12.12
CA LYS A 53 -59.96 27.77 -11.31
C LYS A 53 -58.82 27.70 -10.28
N ASP A 54 -58.74 26.60 -9.51
CA ASP A 54 -57.73 26.41 -8.46
C ASP A 54 -57.02 25.04 -8.52
N LYS A 55 -57.22 24.24 -9.59
CA LYS A 55 -56.61 22.91 -9.72
C LYS A 55 -55.94 22.73 -11.07
N LEU A 56 -54.70 22.27 -11.01
CA LEU A 56 -53.94 21.74 -12.14
C LEU A 56 -54.11 20.22 -12.20
N PHE A 57 -54.34 19.71 -13.40
CA PHE A 57 -54.42 18.29 -13.71
C PHE A 57 -53.36 17.89 -14.72
N CYS A 58 -52.95 16.63 -14.67
CA CYS A 58 -52.02 16.01 -15.60
C CYS A 58 -52.61 14.67 -16.05
N TYR A 59 -52.93 14.55 -17.34
CA TYR A 59 -53.54 13.35 -17.93
C TYR A 59 -52.55 12.67 -18.88
N GLY A 60 -52.33 11.37 -18.71
CA GLY A 60 -51.53 10.57 -19.65
C GLY A 60 -52.45 9.86 -20.65
N THR A 61 -52.35 10.21 -21.93
CA THR A 61 -53.22 9.67 -22.99
C THR A 61 -52.41 9.19 -24.20
N LYS A 62 -52.98 8.24 -24.94
CA LYS A 62 -52.46 7.78 -26.22
C LYS A 62 -52.71 8.80 -27.34
N ILE A 63 -51.73 8.94 -28.23
CA ILE A 63 -51.79 9.78 -29.43
C ILE A 63 -52.28 8.92 -30.59
N ARG A 64 -53.41 9.28 -31.20
CA ARG A 64 -53.89 8.61 -32.43
C ARG A 64 -53.35 9.25 -33.68
N GLU A 65 -53.48 10.56 -33.76
CA GLU A 65 -53.13 11.33 -34.96
C GLU A 65 -52.68 12.74 -34.56
N VAL A 66 -51.71 13.28 -35.30
CA VAL A 66 -51.21 14.65 -35.14
C VAL A 66 -51.12 15.30 -36.53
N ASP A 67 -51.85 16.39 -36.73
CA ASP A 67 -51.78 17.23 -37.93
C ASP A 67 -51.12 18.56 -37.57
N GLU A 68 -49.79 18.60 -37.67
CA GLU A 68 -48.97 19.77 -37.34
C GLU A 68 -49.35 21.01 -38.18
N LYS A 69 -49.82 20.82 -39.42
CA LYS A 69 -50.15 21.93 -40.33
C LYS A 69 -51.47 22.59 -39.97
N LYS A 70 -52.42 21.84 -39.42
CA LYS A 70 -53.71 22.35 -38.94
C LYS A 70 -53.72 22.69 -37.45
N GLY A 71 -52.64 22.38 -36.72
CA GLY A 71 -52.55 22.58 -35.27
C GLY A 71 -53.53 21.68 -34.50
N GLN A 72 -53.76 20.46 -34.98
CA GLN A 72 -54.75 19.53 -34.43
C GLN A 72 -54.13 18.20 -34.02
N MET A 73 -54.64 17.59 -32.95
CA MET A 73 -54.31 16.20 -32.58
C MET A 73 -55.52 15.45 -32.04
N VAL A 74 -55.52 14.13 -32.19
CA VAL A 74 -56.59 13.24 -31.72
C VAL A 74 -56.04 12.32 -30.64
N ILE A 75 -56.75 12.23 -29.51
CA ILE A 75 -56.39 11.42 -28.33
C ILE A 75 -57.54 10.51 -27.88
N ASP A 76 -57.23 9.51 -27.05
CA ASP A 76 -58.20 8.52 -26.55
C ASP A 76 -59.06 9.05 -25.38
N GLU A 77 -58.49 9.88 -24.51
CA GLU A 77 -59.13 10.27 -23.24
C GLU A 77 -59.99 11.55 -23.32
N GLY A 78 -60.91 11.69 -22.36
CA GLY A 78 -61.73 12.89 -22.17
C GLY A 78 -61.08 13.83 -21.16
N LEU A 79 -60.83 15.08 -21.58
CA LEU A 79 -60.22 16.11 -20.73
C LEU A 79 -61.28 16.94 -19.98
N GLU A 80 -60.84 17.64 -18.93
CA GLU A 80 -61.57 18.68 -18.19
C GLU A 80 -60.67 19.89 -17.91
N GLY A 81 -61.18 21.12 -18.08
CA GLY A 81 -60.44 22.36 -17.87
C GLY A 81 -59.77 22.93 -19.13
N GLU A 82 -59.15 24.11 -19.00
CA GLU A 82 -58.43 24.76 -20.10
C GLU A 82 -57.08 24.09 -20.35
N ILE A 83 -56.71 23.85 -21.61
CA ILE A 83 -55.44 23.18 -21.94
C ILE A 83 -54.30 24.17 -21.77
N MET A 84 -53.35 23.84 -20.91
CA MET A 84 -52.21 24.70 -20.59
C MET A 84 -50.94 24.23 -21.29
N ASP A 85 -50.70 22.92 -21.37
CA ASP A 85 -49.52 22.40 -22.07
C ASP A 85 -49.69 20.95 -22.53
N ILE A 86 -48.92 20.55 -23.55
CA ILE A 86 -48.90 19.19 -24.09
C ILE A 86 -47.45 18.73 -24.23
N LYS A 87 -47.12 17.62 -23.58
CA LYS A 87 -45.77 17.04 -23.61
C LYS A 87 -45.83 15.56 -24.00
N PRO A 88 -44.94 15.06 -24.86
CA PRO A 88 -44.84 13.62 -25.09
C PRO A 88 -44.41 12.88 -23.81
N TYR A 89 -44.84 11.63 -23.67
CA TYR A 89 -44.80 10.86 -22.43
C TYR A 89 -44.34 9.42 -22.66
N PHE A 90 -43.60 8.87 -21.70
CA PHE A 90 -43.22 7.46 -21.68
C PHE A 90 -43.94 6.74 -20.53
N PRO A 91 -44.82 5.77 -20.82
CA PRO A 91 -45.55 5.01 -19.80
C PRO A 91 -44.69 4.27 -18.75
N CYS A 92 -43.37 4.12 -18.97
CA CYS A 92 -42.42 3.55 -18.01
C CYS A 92 -41.79 4.57 -17.04
N GLU A 93 -41.95 5.87 -17.28
CA GLU A 93 -41.88 6.89 -16.23
C GLU A 93 -42.99 6.56 -15.20
N GLU A 94 -43.22 7.25 -14.10
CA GLU A 94 -44.35 6.96 -13.17
C GLU A 94 -44.72 5.51 -12.67
N ARG A 95 -44.03 4.40 -13.00
CA ARG A 95 -44.41 3.04 -12.57
C ARG A 95 -44.07 2.78 -11.10
N LEU A 96 -45.05 2.32 -10.31
CA LEU A 96 -44.82 1.74 -8.98
C LEU A 96 -44.81 0.21 -9.06
N GLU A 97 -43.85 -0.45 -8.41
CA GLU A 97 -43.73 -1.92 -8.46
C GLU A 97 -44.87 -2.65 -7.70
N LYS A 98 -45.48 -2.00 -6.70
CA LYS A 98 -46.62 -2.54 -5.93
C LYS A 98 -47.56 -1.41 -5.50
N PRO A 99 -48.84 -1.45 -5.86
CA PRO A 99 -49.79 -0.44 -5.41
C PRO A 99 -50.07 -0.60 -3.91
N VAL A 100 -49.80 0.46 -3.15
CA VAL A 100 -50.13 0.55 -1.73
C VAL A 100 -51.51 1.18 -1.60
N LYS A 101 -52.40 0.60 -0.80
CA LYS A 101 -53.72 1.19 -0.50
C LYS A 101 -53.54 2.59 0.10
N GLN A 102 -53.78 3.63 -0.71
CA GLN A 102 -53.84 5.00 -0.24
C GLN A 102 -55.12 5.25 0.58
N LEU A 103 -55.00 5.96 1.69
CA LEU A 103 -56.10 6.45 2.50
C LEU A 103 -55.91 7.94 2.82
N LYS A 104 -56.97 8.73 2.51
CA LYS A 104 -57.25 10.14 2.87
C LYS A 104 -56.42 11.27 2.22
N ASP A 105 -56.49 11.33 0.90
CA ASP A 105 -56.46 12.55 0.05
C ASP A 105 -55.77 13.82 0.62
N PRO A 106 -54.44 13.81 0.85
CA PRO A 106 -53.70 15.03 1.14
C PRO A 106 -53.46 15.83 -0.15
N ALA A 107 -54.23 16.90 -0.36
CA ALA A 107 -54.06 17.81 -1.50
C ALA A 107 -53.81 19.25 -1.04
N LEU A 108 -52.73 19.86 -1.55
CA LEU A 108 -52.47 21.30 -1.48
C LEU A 108 -52.64 21.88 -2.87
N LEU A 109 -53.64 22.75 -3.04
CA LEU A 109 -54.11 23.25 -4.33
C LEU A 109 -53.37 24.51 -4.79
N PHE A 110 -53.34 24.72 -6.11
CA PHE A 110 -52.68 25.87 -6.72
C PHE A 110 -53.62 27.07 -6.84
N HIS A 111 -53.39 28.12 -6.05
CA HIS A 111 -54.18 29.36 -6.06
C HIS A 111 -53.47 30.54 -6.78
N GLY A 112 -52.59 30.25 -7.74
CA GLY A 112 -51.84 31.25 -8.50
C GLY A 112 -50.47 31.64 -7.92
N ASN A 113 -50.13 31.11 -6.73
CA ASN A 113 -48.80 31.21 -6.12
C ASN A 113 -48.24 29.80 -5.86
N PRO A 114 -46.90 29.61 -5.86
CA PRO A 114 -46.28 28.38 -5.40
C PRO A 114 -46.65 28.03 -3.95
N ILE A 115 -46.83 26.75 -3.66
CA ILE A 115 -47.11 26.24 -2.31
C ILE A 115 -45.83 25.98 -1.49
N GLY A 116 -44.68 25.90 -2.16
CA GLY A 116 -43.39 25.64 -1.53
C GLY A 116 -42.26 25.58 -2.54
N GLU A 117 -41.07 25.24 -2.06
CA GLU A 117 -39.88 25.06 -2.88
C GLU A 117 -39.15 23.75 -2.54
N TYR A 118 -38.43 23.24 -3.52
CA TYR A 118 -37.54 22.10 -3.34
C TYR A 118 -36.13 22.54 -2.93
N LEU A 119 -35.61 21.94 -1.87
CA LEU A 119 -34.27 22.14 -1.32
C LEU A 119 -33.54 20.80 -1.27
N TYR A 120 -32.22 20.79 -1.48
CA TYR A 120 -31.44 19.56 -1.46
C TYR A 120 -30.31 19.63 -0.44
N VAL A 121 -30.63 19.24 0.81
CA VAL A 121 -29.78 19.45 1.98
C VAL A 121 -29.26 18.10 2.50
N ASN A 122 -27.95 17.96 2.71
CA ASN A 122 -27.31 16.73 3.23
C ASN A 122 -27.66 15.45 2.44
N ASN A 123 -27.60 15.51 1.09
CA ASN A 123 -28.01 14.42 0.20
C ASN A 123 -29.48 13.97 0.32
N LYS A 124 -30.36 14.83 0.86
CA LYS A 124 -31.79 14.54 1.02
C LYS A 124 -32.62 15.62 0.37
N GLY A 125 -33.58 15.21 -0.46
CA GLY A 125 -34.57 16.12 -1.04
C GLY A 125 -35.58 16.53 0.01
N ILE A 126 -35.79 17.83 0.16
CA ILE A 126 -36.74 18.42 1.11
C ILE A 126 -37.66 19.36 0.32
N ILE A 127 -38.96 19.20 0.50
CA ILE A 127 -39.95 20.19 0.04
C ILE A 127 -40.31 21.02 1.25
N GLN A 128 -39.94 22.30 1.20
CA GLN A 128 -40.27 23.28 2.22
C GLN A 128 -41.53 24.03 1.79
N PHE A 129 -42.61 23.88 2.55
CA PHE A 129 -43.83 24.65 2.33
C PHE A 129 -43.68 26.04 2.96
N SER A 130 -44.32 27.03 2.35
CA SER A 130 -44.25 28.43 2.79
C SER A 130 -45.64 29.04 2.89
N GLU A 131 -45.86 29.83 3.93
CA GLU A 131 -47.10 30.57 4.10
C GLU A 131 -47.26 31.62 3.00
N SER A 132 -48.49 31.77 2.53
CA SER A 132 -48.86 32.82 1.58
C SER A 132 -50.25 33.36 1.91
N GLU A 133 -50.65 34.46 1.27
CA GLU A 133 -52.01 35.01 1.43
C GLU A 133 -53.12 33.99 1.09
N SER A 134 -52.78 32.94 0.34
CA SER A 134 -53.68 31.86 -0.10
C SER A 134 -53.43 30.50 0.56
N LEU A 135 -52.44 30.37 1.47
CA LEU A 135 -52.09 29.12 2.13
C LEU A 135 -51.59 29.37 3.56
N THR A 136 -52.38 28.98 4.56
CA THR A 136 -52.08 29.19 5.98
C THR A 136 -51.27 28.05 6.60
N SER A 137 -50.51 28.33 7.66
CA SER A 137 -49.76 27.33 8.44
C SER A 137 -50.65 26.16 8.89
N LEU A 138 -51.89 26.47 9.28
CA LEU A 138 -52.87 25.52 9.80
C LEU A 138 -53.36 24.56 8.71
N GLU A 139 -53.48 25.03 7.46
CA GLU A 139 -53.82 24.19 6.30
C GLU A 139 -52.65 23.30 5.88
N ILE A 140 -51.42 23.81 5.93
CA ILE A 140 -50.20 23.02 5.68
C ILE A 140 -50.08 21.91 6.71
N GLU A 141 -50.16 22.25 8.00
CA GLU A 141 -50.09 21.28 9.11
C GLU A 141 -51.18 20.21 9.01
N SER A 142 -52.44 20.62 8.79
CA SER A 142 -53.56 19.68 8.66
C SER A 142 -53.41 18.73 7.45
N THR A 143 -52.73 19.18 6.40
CA THR A 143 -52.48 18.35 5.21
C THR A 143 -51.30 17.41 5.43
N LEU A 144 -50.21 17.88 6.03
CA LEU A 144 -49.06 17.05 6.38
C LEU A 144 -49.38 15.98 7.43
N GLU A 145 -50.36 16.22 8.32
CA GLU A 145 -50.85 15.19 9.25
C GLU A 145 -51.48 13.98 8.58
N LYS A 146 -51.92 14.13 7.32
CA LYS A 146 -52.52 13.05 6.53
C LYS A 146 -51.47 12.27 5.70
N VAL A 147 -50.22 12.74 5.65
CA VAL A 147 -49.12 12.12 4.89
C VAL A 147 -48.27 11.25 5.81
N GLN A 148 -47.92 10.04 5.38
CA GLN A 148 -47.09 9.09 6.12
C GLN A 148 -45.78 8.78 5.39
N GLU A 149 -44.77 8.33 6.16
CA GLU A 149 -43.53 7.81 5.59
C GLU A 149 -43.81 6.56 4.73
N GLY A 150 -43.33 6.57 3.48
CA GLY A 150 -43.60 5.56 2.48
C GLY A 150 -44.72 5.89 1.49
N ASP A 151 -45.48 6.97 1.71
CA ASP A 151 -46.50 7.43 0.76
C ASP A 151 -45.89 7.93 -0.55
N TYR A 152 -46.66 7.81 -1.63
CA TYR A 152 -46.29 8.34 -2.94
C TYR A 152 -47.19 9.51 -3.30
N LEU A 153 -46.58 10.63 -3.66
CA LEU A 153 -47.26 11.87 -3.99
C LEU A 153 -46.89 12.33 -5.40
N ARG A 154 -47.86 12.91 -6.10
CA ARG A 154 -47.64 13.59 -7.38
C ARG A 154 -47.49 15.09 -7.12
N LEU A 155 -46.40 15.65 -7.65
CA LEU A 155 -46.07 17.06 -7.55
C LEU A 155 -46.10 17.70 -8.93
N ILE A 156 -46.85 18.79 -9.04
CA ILE A 156 -46.78 19.68 -10.20
C ILE A 156 -45.88 20.86 -9.82
N TRP A 157 -44.89 21.14 -10.65
CA TRP A 157 -43.87 22.15 -10.38
C TRP A 157 -43.57 23.00 -11.62
N TRP A 158 -43.01 24.19 -11.40
CA TRP A 158 -42.73 25.17 -12.45
C TRP A 158 -41.26 25.17 -12.82
N PHE A 159 -40.94 24.99 -14.11
CA PHE A 159 -39.57 24.96 -14.60
C PHE A 159 -39.10 26.32 -15.15
N ASP A 160 -38.64 27.19 -14.25
CA ASP A 160 -38.22 28.57 -14.55
C ASP A 160 -36.96 28.68 -15.45
N ARG A 161 -36.09 27.65 -15.50
CA ARG A 161 -34.83 27.71 -16.27
C ARG A 161 -34.99 27.39 -17.76
N PHE A 162 -36.20 27.09 -18.25
CA PHE A 162 -36.46 26.76 -19.66
C PHE A 162 -36.14 27.89 -20.65
N ASP A 163 -36.02 29.12 -20.15
CA ASP A 163 -35.88 30.30 -21.00
C ASP A 163 -34.47 30.58 -21.54
N LYS A 164 -33.46 29.85 -21.07
CA LYS A 164 -32.09 30.06 -21.52
C LYS A 164 -31.77 29.23 -22.76
N ALA A 165 -31.10 29.86 -23.73
CA ALA A 165 -30.77 29.26 -25.02
C ALA A 165 -29.94 27.96 -24.92
N GLU A 166 -29.18 27.80 -23.83
CA GLU A 166 -28.38 26.60 -23.52
C GLU A 166 -29.25 25.35 -23.27
N TYR A 167 -30.44 25.53 -22.68
CA TYR A 167 -31.42 24.46 -22.45
C TYR A 167 -32.35 24.24 -23.65
N ARG A 168 -32.50 25.23 -24.56
CA ARG A 168 -33.35 25.16 -25.77
C ARG A 168 -32.68 24.57 -27.02
N LYS A 169 -31.33 24.63 -27.13
CA LYS A 169 -30.59 24.33 -28.38
C LYS A 169 -30.46 22.86 -28.75
N ASN A 170 -30.79 21.98 -27.84
CA ASN A 170 -30.35 20.61 -27.91
C ASN A 170 -31.55 19.79 -28.43
N ARG A 171 -31.50 19.29 -29.67
CA ARG A 171 -32.64 18.59 -30.34
C ARG A 171 -32.42 17.09 -30.64
N MET A 172 -31.23 16.55 -30.42
CA MET A 172 -30.94 15.11 -30.58
C MET A 172 -30.09 14.63 -29.40
N CYS A 173 -30.50 13.57 -28.72
CA CYS A 173 -29.73 13.01 -27.60
C CYS A 173 -28.52 12.21 -28.10
N LYS A 174 -27.32 12.66 -27.73
CA LYS A 174 -26.28 11.83 -27.07
C LYS A 174 -26.21 12.36 -25.63
N PRO A 175 -26.06 11.49 -24.61
CA PRO A 175 -26.53 11.74 -23.24
C PRO A 175 -26.06 13.12 -22.74
N PRO A 176 -26.97 14.06 -22.42
CA PRO A 176 -26.59 15.47 -22.31
C PRO A 176 -26.70 16.01 -20.88
N TYR A 177 -25.65 16.72 -20.44
CA TYR A 177 -25.51 17.54 -19.24
C TYR A 177 -25.31 16.81 -17.90
N GLU A 178 -24.17 17.07 -17.27
CA GLU A 178 -23.68 16.48 -16.00
C GLU A 178 -24.60 16.75 -14.79
N HIS A 179 -25.55 17.68 -14.94
CA HIS A 179 -26.51 18.11 -13.90
C HIS A 179 -27.96 18.20 -14.39
N ALA A 180 -28.32 17.57 -15.51
CA ALA A 180 -29.73 17.50 -15.92
C ALA A 180 -30.50 16.50 -15.04
N PRO A 181 -31.71 16.85 -14.57
CA PRO A 181 -32.56 15.91 -13.84
C PRO A 181 -32.82 14.66 -14.67
N ARG A 182 -32.76 13.50 -14.01
CA ARG A 182 -32.72 12.20 -14.68
C ARG A 182 -34.07 11.70 -15.18
N CYS A 183 -35.18 12.41 -14.95
CA CYS A 183 -36.50 12.01 -15.47
C CYS A 183 -37.37 13.18 -15.99
N GLY A 184 -38.30 12.81 -16.89
CA GLY A 184 -39.57 13.51 -17.13
C GLY A 184 -39.54 14.66 -18.14
N ILE A 185 -39.09 15.85 -17.72
CA ILE A 185 -39.41 17.07 -18.50
C ILE A 185 -38.41 17.40 -19.61
N PHE A 186 -37.16 16.92 -19.51
CA PHE A 186 -36.09 17.26 -20.45
C PHE A 186 -35.92 16.27 -21.60
N ALA A 187 -36.56 15.10 -21.52
CA ALA A 187 -36.42 14.02 -22.49
C ALA A 187 -37.02 14.39 -23.86
N THR A 188 -37.80 15.46 -23.95
CA THR A 188 -38.69 15.71 -25.07
C THR A 188 -38.51 17.13 -25.62
N ARG A 189 -37.47 17.26 -26.43
CA ARG A 189 -36.94 18.53 -26.96
C ARG A 189 -37.85 19.14 -28.02
N SER A 190 -38.86 19.91 -27.60
CA SER A 190 -39.42 20.98 -28.43
C SER A 190 -39.13 22.35 -27.81
N PRO A 191 -38.36 23.23 -28.47
CA PRO A 191 -38.06 24.58 -27.99
C PRO A 191 -39.26 25.55 -28.08
N VAL A 192 -40.47 25.04 -28.31
CA VAL A 192 -41.66 25.86 -28.53
C VAL A 192 -42.86 25.30 -27.76
N ARG A 193 -42.73 25.29 -26.43
CA ARG A 193 -43.84 25.05 -25.51
C ARG A 193 -44.08 26.32 -24.69
N PRO A 194 -45.33 26.79 -24.59
CA PRO A 194 -45.63 28.12 -24.07
C PRO A 194 -45.65 28.21 -22.54
N ASN A 195 -45.87 27.09 -21.83
CA ASN A 195 -45.86 27.04 -20.36
C ASN A 195 -44.84 25.99 -19.86
N PRO A 196 -44.00 26.29 -18.85
CA PRO A 196 -42.97 25.39 -18.33
C PRO A 196 -43.49 24.47 -17.20
N LEU A 197 -44.66 23.84 -17.39
CA LEU A 197 -45.25 22.95 -16.38
C LEU A 197 -44.59 21.57 -16.39
N ALA A 198 -44.41 20.98 -15.20
CA ALA A 198 -43.80 19.66 -15.01
C ALA A 198 -44.59 18.83 -13.99
N SER A 199 -44.48 17.50 -14.09
CA SER A 199 -45.05 16.54 -13.13
C SER A 199 -44.02 15.50 -12.75
N THR A 200 -43.88 15.21 -11.46
CA THR A 200 -43.01 14.15 -10.92
C THR A 200 -43.72 13.39 -9.79
N VAL A 201 -43.47 12.09 -9.71
CA VAL A 201 -43.90 11.24 -8.59
C VAL A 201 -42.76 11.11 -7.60
N VAL A 202 -43.02 11.39 -6.32
CA VAL A 202 -42.01 11.31 -5.26
C VAL A 202 -42.43 10.33 -4.17
N LYS A 203 -41.45 9.73 -3.50
CA LYS A 203 -41.66 8.91 -2.30
C LYS A 203 -41.40 9.75 -1.06
N VAL A 204 -42.30 9.70 -0.09
CA VAL A 204 -42.14 10.38 1.20
C VAL A 204 -41.22 9.54 2.10
N GLU A 205 -40.13 10.13 2.58
CA GLU A 205 -39.17 9.49 3.49
C GLU A 205 -39.29 9.98 4.93
N ALA A 206 -39.87 11.16 5.16
CA ALA A 206 -40.20 11.68 6.48
C ALA A 206 -41.10 12.90 6.33
N VAL A 207 -41.91 13.15 7.36
CA VAL A 207 -42.80 14.31 7.45
C VAL A 207 -42.46 15.06 8.73
N ASP A 208 -42.16 16.35 8.61
CA ASP A 208 -42.08 17.27 9.76
C ASP A 208 -43.17 18.33 9.64
N LYS A 209 -44.26 18.07 10.36
CA LYS A 209 -45.43 18.95 10.36
C LYS A 209 -45.19 20.27 11.07
N HIS A 210 -44.28 20.36 12.04
CA HIS A 210 -44.07 21.58 12.81
C HIS A 210 -43.15 22.57 12.08
N ASN A 211 -42.23 22.04 11.27
CA ASN A 211 -41.32 22.83 10.45
C ASN A 211 -41.76 22.92 8.98
N HIS A 212 -42.98 22.46 8.67
CA HIS A 212 -43.62 22.52 7.34
C HIS A 212 -42.76 21.95 6.20
N PHE A 213 -42.10 20.80 6.42
CA PHE A 213 -41.33 20.17 5.36
C PHE A 213 -41.58 18.67 5.19
N LEU A 214 -41.44 18.22 3.94
CA LEU A 214 -41.46 16.81 3.56
C LEU A 214 -40.08 16.40 3.06
N ARG A 215 -39.51 15.34 3.64
CA ARG A 215 -38.33 14.70 3.04
C ARG A 215 -38.81 13.73 1.98
N VAL A 216 -38.32 13.88 0.75
CA VAL A 216 -38.76 13.10 -0.40
C VAL A 216 -37.59 12.60 -1.24
N SER A 217 -37.76 11.45 -1.88
CA SER A 217 -36.86 10.94 -2.92
C SER A 217 -37.55 10.86 -4.29
N GLY A 218 -36.74 10.98 -5.34
CA GLY A 218 -37.19 10.86 -6.73
C GLY A 218 -37.80 12.14 -7.35
N PHE A 219 -37.47 13.33 -6.82
CA PHE A 219 -37.89 14.60 -7.42
C PHE A 219 -36.95 15.05 -8.55
N ASP A 220 -37.51 15.49 -9.67
CA ASP A 220 -36.77 15.80 -10.91
C ASP A 220 -36.57 17.30 -11.16
N GLY A 221 -36.81 18.13 -10.14
CA GLY A 221 -36.58 19.57 -10.21
C GLY A 221 -35.18 19.97 -9.77
N PHE A 222 -34.78 21.20 -10.09
CA PHE A 222 -33.54 21.78 -9.59
C PHE A 222 -33.70 22.29 -8.15
N GLU A 223 -32.61 22.51 -7.43
CA GLU A 223 -32.67 23.23 -6.16
C GLU A 223 -33.32 24.62 -6.36
N HIS A 224 -34.21 24.99 -5.42
CA HIS A 224 -35.14 26.11 -5.47
C HIS A 224 -36.23 26.04 -6.55
N THR A 225 -36.55 24.84 -7.06
CA THR A 225 -37.70 24.66 -7.94
C THR A 225 -39.01 24.90 -7.18
N MET A 226 -39.88 25.71 -7.78
CA MET A 226 -41.17 26.09 -7.21
C MET A 226 -42.19 24.95 -7.37
N ILE A 227 -42.77 24.51 -6.25
CA ILE A 227 -43.85 23.54 -6.21
C ILE A 227 -45.18 24.27 -6.32
N LEU A 228 -46.02 23.88 -7.28
CA LEU A 228 -47.31 24.53 -7.54
C LEU A 228 -48.47 23.79 -6.88
N GLN A 229 -48.46 22.46 -6.94
CA GLN A 229 -49.54 21.63 -6.40
C GLN A 229 -49.00 20.28 -5.92
N MET A 230 -49.57 19.77 -4.83
CA MET A 230 -49.31 18.43 -4.31
C MET A 230 -50.63 17.66 -4.25
N MET A 231 -50.64 16.42 -4.74
CA MET A 231 -51.81 15.54 -4.72
C MET A 231 -51.40 14.07 -4.54
N PRO A 232 -52.32 13.19 -4.14
CA PRO A 232 -52.06 11.75 -4.10
C PRO A 232 -51.71 11.22 -5.49
N TYR A 233 -50.89 10.16 -5.53
CA TYR A 233 -50.61 9.48 -6.78
C TYR A 233 -51.69 8.41 -7.08
N ASP A 234 -52.62 8.70 -7.99
CA ASP A 234 -53.56 7.71 -8.50
C ASP A 234 -52.88 6.81 -9.56
N GLU A 235 -53.12 5.49 -9.49
CA GLU A 235 -52.56 4.51 -10.43
C GLU A 235 -52.90 4.88 -11.88
N VAL A 236 -51.86 5.03 -12.72
CA VAL A 236 -52.02 5.30 -14.15
C VAL A 236 -52.17 3.97 -14.91
N PRO A 237 -53.05 3.87 -15.93
CA PRO A 237 -53.22 2.66 -16.73
C PRO A 237 -51.90 2.22 -17.39
N ILE A 238 -51.64 0.90 -17.40
CA ILE A 238 -50.49 0.31 -18.09
C ILE A 238 -50.82 0.22 -19.58
N PHE A 239 -49.98 0.83 -20.42
CA PHE A 239 -50.16 0.85 -21.87
C PHE A 239 -49.24 -0.20 -22.54
N ASP A 240 -49.82 -1.30 -23.00
CA ASP A 240 -49.08 -2.45 -23.55
C ASP A 240 -48.42 -2.18 -24.93
N ASP A 241 -48.79 -1.10 -25.63
CA ASP A 241 -48.36 -0.78 -26.99
C ASP A 241 -47.50 0.50 -27.07
N THR A 242 -46.47 0.55 -26.23
CA THR A 242 -45.58 1.72 -26.16
C THR A 242 -44.54 1.71 -27.30
N ARG A 243 -44.50 2.78 -28.11
CA ARG A 243 -43.50 3.01 -29.16
C ARG A 243 -42.63 4.20 -28.78
N VAL A 244 -41.34 3.94 -28.59
CA VAL A 244 -40.33 4.96 -28.27
C VAL A 244 -39.38 5.17 -29.46
N PRO A 245 -39.04 6.42 -29.82
CA PRO A 245 -38.03 6.65 -30.86
C PRO A 245 -36.66 6.07 -30.47
N LYS A 246 -35.98 5.37 -31.38
CA LYS A 246 -34.69 4.70 -31.11
C LYS A 246 -33.62 5.58 -30.45
N TRP A 247 -33.61 6.88 -30.73
CA TRP A 247 -32.63 7.82 -30.16
C TRP A 247 -32.89 8.17 -28.68
N VAL A 248 -34.03 7.77 -28.13
CA VAL A 248 -34.40 7.88 -26.70
C VAL A 248 -34.60 6.51 -26.03
N GLU A 249 -34.40 5.41 -26.75
CA GLU A 249 -34.50 4.03 -26.21
C GLU A 249 -33.56 3.78 -25.02
N HIS A 250 -32.38 4.40 -24.99
CA HIS A 250 -31.47 4.34 -23.83
C HIS A 250 -32.02 4.96 -22.53
N TRP A 251 -33.17 5.65 -22.56
CA TRP A 251 -33.83 6.20 -21.36
C TRP A 251 -34.97 5.30 -20.87
N THR A 252 -35.34 4.25 -21.61
CA THR A 252 -36.50 3.39 -21.28
C THR A 252 -36.23 2.33 -20.22
N ASP A 253 -34.98 2.17 -19.77
CA ASP A 253 -34.58 1.21 -18.73
C ASP A 253 -34.78 1.71 -17.29
N TYR A 254 -35.27 2.93 -17.10
CA TYR A 254 -35.41 3.54 -15.76
C TYR A 254 -36.83 3.43 -15.22
N LYS A 255 -37.02 2.64 -14.14
CA LYS A 255 -37.65 3.05 -12.86
C LYS A 255 -37.74 1.89 -11.85
N VAL A 256 -36.77 1.87 -10.94
CA VAL A 256 -37.03 1.60 -9.51
C VAL A 256 -36.74 2.95 -8.83
N PHE A 257 -37.57 3.39 -7.89
CA PHE A 257 -37.34 4.64 -7.16
C PHE A 257 -36.09 4.50 -6.27
N GLU A 258 -34.91 4.71 -6.87
CA GLU A 258 -33.62 4.80 -6.16
C GLU A 258 -33.32 6.27 -5.81
N GLU A 259 -32.83 6.47 -4.59
CA GLU A 259 -32.60 7.77 -3.95
C GLU A 259 -31.78 8.72 -4.86
N ALA A 260 -32.36 9.89 -5.15
CA ALA A 260 -31.74 10.91 -5.98
C ALA A 260 -30.48 11.47 -5.29
N LYS A 261 -29.30 11.07 -5.77
CA LYS A 261 -28.00 11.69 -5.47
C LYS A 261 -27.61 12.67 -6.57
N GLY A 262 -27.70 13.96 -6.29
CA GLY A 262 -27.18 15.02 -7.17
C GLY A 262 -27.42 16.42 -6.63
N GLN A 263 -26.35 17.12 -6.24
CA GLN A 263 -26.38 18.55 -5.95
C GLN A 263 -26.25 19.37 -7.24
N ILE A 264 -27.00 20.46 -7.30
CA ILE A 264 -26.93 21.53 -8.31
C ILE A 264 -26.20 22.70 -7.67
N ASP A 265 -25.20 23.25 -8.34
CA ASP A 265 -24.53 24.50 -7.92
C ASP A 265 -25.44 25.72 -8.12
N ILE A 266 -25.56 26.58 -7.10
CA ILE A 266 -25.82 28.01 -7.26
C ILE A 266 -24.82 28.81 -6.41
N MET A 267 -24.24 29.80 -7.08
CA MET A 267 -23.19 30.73 -6.66
C MET A 267 -23.68 31.86 -5.71
N PRO A 268 -22.75 32.64 -5.11
CA PRO A 268 -22.73 33.01 -3.68
C PRO A 268 -23.13 34.46 -3.38
N ILE A 269 -23.35 34.81 -2.09
CA ILE A 269 -23.01 36.13 -1.53
C ILE A 269 -22.48 35.96 -0.08
N GLU A 270 -21.39 36.69 0.19
CA GLU A 270 -20.55 36.75 1.41
C GLU A 270 -21.31 37.16 2.69
N ALA A 271 -20.92 36.61 3.85
CA ALA A 271 -20.12 37.33 4.85
C ALA A 271 -20.02 36.58 6.20
N ASP A 272 -18.81 36.68 6.74
CA ASP A 272 -18.44 36.69 8.16
C ASP A 272 -18.23 35.38 8.94
N MET A 273 -16.94 35.04 8.98
CA MET A 273 -16.16 34.58 10.13
C MET A 273 -16.84 33.70 11.18
N GLY A 274 -16.53 32.41 11.10
CA GLY A 274 -16.19 31.65 12.30
C GLY A 274 -16.62 30.20 12.27
N LYS A 275 -15.62 29.33 12.05
CA LYS A 275 -15.60 27.86 12.20
C LYS A 275 -16.11 27.09 10.98
N ASP A 276 -15.17 26.70 10.12
CA ASP A 276 -15.35 25.59 9.20
C ASP A 276 -14.01 24.97 8.81
N GLU A 277 -14.11 23.82 8.15
CA GLU A 277 -13.13 23.22 7.22
C GLU A 277 -12.42 21.92 7.66
N GLU A 278 -13.17 20.88 8.01
CA GLU A 278 -12.66 19.50 7.86
C GLU A 278 -13.59 18.53 7.10
N THR A 279 -14.83 18.89 6.78
CA THR A 279 -15.84 17.95 6.25
C THR A 279 -16.08 17.99 4.73
N VAL A 280 -15.44 18.90 3.98
CA VAL A 280 -15.75 19.17 2.56
C VAL A 280 -15.28 18.09 1.57
N PHE A 281 -14.47 17.10 1.98
CA PHE A 281 -13.85 16.15 1.04
C PHE A 281 -14.18 14.67 1.27
N MET A 282 -15.04 14.36 2.24
CA MET A 282 -15.25 12.98 2.66
C MET A 282 -16.44 12.29 2.00
N GLU A 283 -17.50 13.03 1.64
CA GLU A 283 -18.74 12.41 1.14
C GLU A 283 -18.75 12.12 -0.37
N GLU A 284 -17.86 12.74 -1.16
CA GLU A 284 -17.69 12.47 -2.61
C GLU A 284 -16.94 11.16 -2.93
N LEU A 285 -16.43 10.43 -1.92
CA LEU A 285 -15.63 9.21 -2.12
C LEU A 285 -16.37 7.91 -1.80
N GLU A 286 -17.59 7.99 -1.25
CA GLU A 286 -18.31 6.85 -0.69
C GLU A 286 -19.71 6.74 -1.33
N GLY A 287 -19.72 6.41 -2.62
CA GLY A 287 -20.87 5.84 -3.33
C GLY A 287 -20.46 4.49 -3.89
N GLU A 288 -20.76 3.42 -3.15
CA GLU A 288 -20.45 2.04 -3.51
C GLU A 288 -21.11 1.67 -4.84
N SER A 289 -20.29 1.15 -5.75
CA SER A 289 -20.72 0.45 -6.96
C SER A 289 -21.40 -0.87 -6.55
N SER A 290 -22.73 -0.93 -6.62
CA SER A 290 -23.44 -2.22 -6.65
C SER A 290 -23.40 -2.74 -8.08
N THR A 291 -22.36 -3.52 -8.38
CA THR A 291 -22.32 -4.38 -9.57
C THR A 291 -23.18 -5.61 -9.29
N GLU A 292 -24.34 -5.74 -9.94
CA GLU A 292 -25.07 -7.02 -9.92
C GLU A 292 -24.44 -8.03 -10.89
N ASP A 293 -23.99 -9.12 -10.28
CA ASP A 293 -24.06 -10.53 -10.69
C ASP A 293 -24.04 -10.86 -12.19
N LEU A 294 -22.83 -10.88 -12.74
CA LEU A 294 -22.52 -11.76 -13.86
C LEU A 294 -22.37 -13.20 -13.35
N LYS A 295 -23.47 -13.96 -13.39
CA LYS A 295 -23.47 -15.42 -13.19
C LYS A 295 -22.64 -16.10 -14.28
N LEU A 296 -21.44 -16.55 -13.93
CA LEU A 296 -20.68 -17.55 -14.70
C LEU A 296 -19.90 -18.49 -13.73
N ASN A 297 -20.62 -19.54 -13.33
CA ASN A 297 -20.21 -20.91 -12.97
C ASN A 297 -19.24 -21.21 -11.79
N ALA A 298 -19.71 -22.15 -10.96
CA ALA A 298 -19.11 -22.80 -9.78
C ALA A 298 -18.71 -21.84 -8.64
N HIS A 299 -19.54 -21.80 -7.58
CA HIS A 299 -19.42 -20.89 -6.41
C HIS A 299 -18.18 -21.12 -5.52
N GLU A 300 -17.31 -22.08 -5.87
CA GLU A 300 -16.18 -22.49 -5.04
C GLU A 300 -14.92 -22.68 -5.89
N ILE A 301 -13.76 -22.48 -5.27
CA ILE A 301 -12.46 -22.95 -5.73
C ILE A 301 -12.28 -24.35 -5.17
N VAL A 302 -12.35 -25.37 -6.03
CA VAL A 302 -12.22 -26.77 -5.61
C VAL A 302 -10.79 -27.22 -5.91
N ILE A 303 -10.08 -27.63 -4.87
CA ILE A 303 -8.75 -28.23 -4.94
C ILE A 303 -8.90 -29.73 -4.67
N GLU A 304 -8.42 -30.57 -5.57
CA GLU A 304 -8.39 -32.03 -5.43
C GLU A 304 -6.95 -32.52 -5.41
N HIS A 305 -6.59 -33.26 -4.37
CA HIS A 305 -5.34 -34.01 -4.27
C HIS A 305 -4.04 -33.16 -4.35
N ALA A 306 -3.98 -32.06 -3.59
CA ALA A 306 -2.79 -31.22 -3.49
C ALA A 306 -1.69 -31.86 -2.62
N SER A 307 -0.52 -32.06 -3.21
CA SER A 307 0.62 -32.79 -2.62
C SER A 307 1.98 -32.07 -2.75
N ILE A 308 1.96 -30.76 -3.03
CA ILE A 308 3.20 -29.98 -3.12
C ILE A 308 3.90 -29.87 -1.76
N HIS A 309 5.23 -29.89 -1.75
CA HIS A 309 6.05 -29.87 -0.53
C HIS A 309 5.69 -30.96 0.48
N ASN A 310 5.13 -30.59 1.63
CA ASN A 310 4.74 -31.51 2.70
C ASN A 310 3.23 -31.77 2.76
N LEU A 311 2.42 -31.24 1.82
CA LEU A 311 0.98 -31.48 1.78
C LEU A 311 0.67 -32.96 1.54
N LYS A 312 -0.27 -33.49 2.31
CA LYS A 312 -0.68 -34.90 2.31
C LYS A 312 -2.02 -35.04 1.61
N ASP A 313 -1.99 -34.87 0.30
CA ASP A 313 -3.13 -35.14 -0.56
C ASP A 313 -4.39 -34.34 -0.16
N ILE A 314 -4.22 -33.03 -0.04
CA ILE A 314 -5.28 -32.15 0.48
C ILE A 314 -6.31 -31.89 -0.61
N SER A 315 -7.56 -32.23 -0.31
CA SER A 315 -8.73 -31.79 -1.07
C SER A 315 -9.56 -30.82 -0.22
N VAL A 316 -9.84 -29.64 -0.75
CA VAL A 316 -10.60 -28.58 -0.04
C VAL A 316 -11.38 -27.72 -1.03
N SER A 317 -12.62 -27.39 -0.67
CA SER A 317 -13.43 -26.41 -1.37
C SER A 317 -13.41 -25.08 -0.64
N ILE A 318 -12.99 -24.02 -1.32
CA ILE A 318 -12.90 -22.66 -0.76
C ILE A 318 -13.99 -21.79 -1.42
N PRO A 319 -14.88 -21.16 -0.66
CA PRO A 319 -15.95 -20.34 -1.23
C PRO A 319 -15.41 -19.06 -1.89
N LYS A 320 -15.95 -18.71 -3.07
CA LYS A 320 -15.65 -17.45 -3.76
C LYS A 320 -16.35 -16.26 -3.09
N GLU A 321 -15.82 -15.05 -3.29
CA GLU A 321 -16.37 -13.80 -2.73
C GLU A 321 -16.46 -13.79 -1.19
N LYS A 322 -15.60 -14.61 -0.57
CA LYS A 322 -15.46 -14.73 0.87
C LYS A 322 -14.02 -14.48 1.30
N ILE A 323 -13.87 -14.19 2.58
CA ILE A 323 -12.58 -14.10 3.25
C ILE A 323 -12.28 -15.47 3.87
N THR A 324 -11.28 -16.15 3.35
CA THR A 324 -10.79 -17.43 3.85
C THR A 324 -9.45 -17.25 4.57
N VAL A 325 -9.35 -17.76 5.80
CA VAL A 325 -8.10 -17.80 6.55
C VAL A 325 -7.53 -19.21 6.58
N ILE A 326 -6.28 -19.36 6.17
CA ILE A 326 -5.50 -20.58 6.32
C ILE A 326 -4.62 -20.46 7.58
N THR A 327 -4.85 -21.31 8.57
CA THR A 327 -4.19 -21.29 9.89
C THR A 327 -3.51 -22.63 10.23
N GLY A 328 -2.66 -22.63 11.26
CA GLY A 328 -1.84 -23.79 11.69
C GLY A 328 -0.41 -23.40 12.09
N VAL A 329 0.33 -24.34 12.68
CA VAL A 329 1.70 -24.10 13.19
C VAL A 329 2.73 -23.76 12.10
N SER A 330 3.87 -23.15 12.47
CA SER A 330 4.93 -22.82 11.49
C SER A 330 5.40 -24.09 10.77
N GLY A 331 5.58 -24.02 9.45
CA GLY A 331 5.98 -25.19 8.64
C GLY A 331 4.89 -26.26 8.47
N SER A 332 3.62 -26.00 8.82
CA SER A 332 2.54 -26.98 8.66
C SER A 332 2.10 -27.21 7.21
N GLY A 333 2.41 -26.29 6.28
CA GLY A 333 2.02 -26.36 4.87
C GLY A 333 1.10 -25.23 4.38
N LYS A 334 0.78 -24.24 5.23
CA LYS A 334 -0.13 -23.11 4.90
C LYS A 334 0.27 -22.36 3.62
N SER A 335 1.52 -21.91 3.54
CA SER A 335 2.04 -21.17 2.38
C SER A 335 2.14 -22.07 1.15
N SER A 336 2.39 -23.37 1.33
CA SER A 336 2.42 -24.33 0.23
C SER A 336 1.05 -24.53 -0.41
N LEU A 337 -0.03 -24.52 0.38
CA LEU A 337 -1.39 -24.53 -0.16
C LEU A 337 -1.73 -23.18 -0.82
N ALA A 338 -1.49 -22.06 -0.13
CA ALA A 338 -1.91 -20.74 -0.60
C ALA A 338 -1.10 -20.25 -1.82
N PHE A 339 0.23 -20.26 -1.74
CA PHE A 339 1.11 -19.65 -2.74
C PHE A 339 1.65 -20.68 -3.74
N ASP A 340 2.20 -21.79 -3.25
CA ASP A 340 2.84 -22.77 -4.14
C ASP A 340 1.84 -23.63 -4.91
N THR A 341 0.57 -23.69 -4.48
CA THR A 341 -0.52 -24.38 -5.19
C THR A 341 -1.50 -23.40 -5.83
N ILE A 342 -2.31 -22.70 -5.02
CA ILE A 342 -3.45 -21.90 -5.53
C ILE A 342 -2.99 -20.71 -6.36
N TYR A 343 -2.07 -19.88 -5.82
CA TYR A 343 -1.55 -18.71 -6.54
C TYR A 343 -0.80 -19.11 -7.81
N HIS A 344 0.11 -20.09 -7.70
CA HIS A 344 0.92 -20.56 -8.81
C HIS A 344 0.06 -21.05 -9.98
N GLU A 345 -0.94 -21.89 -9.70
CA GLU A 345 -1.82 -22.40 -10.75
C GLU A 345 -2.67 -21.29 -11.38
N SER A 346 -3.19 -20.35 -10.57
CA SER A 346 -3.95 -19.22 -11.09
C SER A 346 -3.11 -18.33 -12.03
N GLN A 347 -1.84 -18.09 -11.70
CA GLN A 347 -0.93 -17.36 -12.58
C GLN A 347 -0.62 -18.13 -13.88
N LYS A 348 -0.39 -19.44 -13.78
CA LYS A 348 -0.15 -20.32 -14.94
C LYS A 348 -1.33 -20.23 -15.92
N GLN A 349 -2.55 -20.46 -15.44
CA GLN A 349 -3.78 -20.39 -16.25
C GLN A 349 -3.99 -19.01 -16.88
N PHE A 350 -3.72 -17.93 -16.14
CA PHE A 350 -3.84 -16.56 -16.66
C PHE A 350 -2.84 -16.29 -17.80
N ILE A 351 -1.62 -16.81 -17.70
CA ILE A 351 -0.58 -16.58 -18.72
C ILE A 351 -0.81 -17.41 -19.96
N ASP A 352 -1.29 -18.64 -19.82
CA ASP A 352 -1.67 -19.48 -20.96
C ASP A 352 -2.76 -18.80 -21.82
N LEU A 353 -3.69 -18.08 -21.17
CA LEU A 353 -4.69 -17.24 -21.82
C LEU A 353 -4.07 -16.03 -22.56
N VAL A 354 -3.11 -15.33 -21.94
CA VAL A 354 -2.49 -14.12 -22.52
C VAL A 354 -1.48 -14.44 -23.63
N SER A 355 -0.82 -15.58 -23.57
CA SER A 355 0.29 -15.95 -24.46
C SER A 355 -0.17 -16.56 -25.80
N GLY A 356 -1.47 -16.47 -26.12
CA GLY A 356 -2.01 -16.83 -27.45
C GLY A 356 -1.78 -18.28 -27.85
N GLY A 357 -1.72 -19.20 -26.88
CA GLY A 357 -1.61 -20.64 -27.15
C GLY A 357 -0.23 -21.17 -27.53
N SER A 358 0.85 -20.40 -27.34
CA SER A 358 2.17 -21.01 -27.20
C SER A 358 2.33 -21.46 -25.74
N PRO A 359 2.18 -22.76 -25.42
CA PRO A 359 2.45 -23.22 -24.07
C PRO A 359 3.87 -22.80 -23.71
N ILE A 360 4.01 -21.99 -22.66
CA ILE A 360 5.30 -21.87 -21.99
C ILE A 360 5.57 -23.28 -21.48
N GLY A 361 6.56 -23.95 -22.07
CA GLY A 361 6.60 -25.42 -22.20
C GLY A 361 6.25 -26.23 -20.95
N ASP A 362 5.87 -27.50 -21.18
CA ASP A 362 5.46 -28.52 -20.20
C ASP A 362 6.40 -28.70 -18.98
N ASP A 363 7.56 -28.04 -18.96
CA ASP A 363 8.53 -27.99 -17.85
C ASP A 363 8.22 -26.92 -16.78
N LEU A 364 7.11 -26.18 -16.89
CA LEU A 364 6.58 -25.35 -15.79
C LEU A 364 6.05 -26.26 -14.67
N ASN A 365 6.99 -26.71 -13.83
CA ASN A 365 6.84 -27.34 -12.52
C ASN A 365 5.38 -27.56 -12.11
N ASP A 366 4.88 -28.78 -12.31
CA ASP A 366 3.52 -29.18 -11.91
C ASP A 366 3.30 -28.77 -10.46
N SER A 367 2.38 -27.83 -10.26
CA SER A 367 1.59 -27.75 -9.03
C SER A 367 1.15 -29.20 -8.81
N LYS A 368 1.73 -29.94 -7.85
CA LYS A 368 1.43 -31.37 -7.66
C LYS A 368 0.00 -31.52 -7.13
N VAL A 369 -0.97 -31.21 -7.97
CA VAL A 369 -2.39 -31.16 -7.73
C VAL A 369 -3.03 -31.88 -8.90
N GLU A 370 -3.93 -32.80 -8.61
CA GLU A 370 -4.58 -33.58 -9.67
C GLU A 370 -5.52 -32.69 -10.47
N LYS A 371 -6.29 -31.86 -9.75
CA LYS A 371 -7.26 -30.97 -10.37
C LYS A 371 -7.54 -29.78 -9.48
N ILE A 372 -7.66 -28.61 -10.10
CA ILE A 372 -8.14 -27.40 -9.44
C ILE A 372 -9.06 -26.63 -10.38
N THR A 373 -10.24 -26.28 -9.88
CA THR A 373 -11.28 -25.63 -10.69
C THR A 373 -11.80 -24.38 -10.00
N GLY A 374 -12.34 -23.45 -10.79
CA GLY A 374 -12.91 -22.21 -10.27
C GLY A 374 -11.88 -21.14 -9.88
N LEU A 375 -10.62 -21.25 -10.31
CA LEU A 375 -9.62 -20.20 -10.04
C LEU A 375 -9.97 -18.89 -10.76
N GLN A 376 -9.92 -17.80 -10.01
CA GLN A 376 -9.93 -16.43 -10.54
C GLN A 376 -8.48 -15.99 -10.82
N PRO A 377 -8.25 -14.98 -11.68
CA PRO A 377 -6.95 -14.32 -11.78
C PRO A 377 -6.51 -13.85 -10.39
N SER A 378 -5.27 -14.17 -10.00
CA SER A 378 -4.80 -13.94 -8.64
C SER A 378 -3.79 -12.80 -8.52
N ILE A 379 -3.74 -12.19 -7.34
CA ILE A 379 -2.71 -11.22 -6.96
C ILE A 379 -2.13 -11.62 -5.60
N ALA A 380 -0.84 -11.94 -5.58
CA ALA A 380 -0.11 -12.22 -4.34
C ALA A 380 0.34 -10.93 -3.64
N ILE A 381 0.00 -10.81 -2.36
CA ILE A 381 0.48 -9.76 -1.45
C ILE A 381 1.44 -10.40 -0.43
N GLU A 382 2.65 -10.70 -0.91
CA GLU A 382 3.75 -11.23 -0.11
C GLU A 382 4.57 -10.12 0.57
N GLN A 383 5.33 -10.50 1.59
CA GLN A 383 6.29 -9.63 2.31
C GLN A 383 7.61 -9.43 1.55
N ARG A 384 7.66 -9.72 0.24
CA ARG A 384 8.87 -9.50 -0.56
C ARG A 384 9.07 -8.00 -0.78
N ASN A 385 10.32 -7.56 -0.68
CA ASN A 385 10.70 -6.18 -1.00
C ASN A 385 10.20 -5.81 -2.41
N LEU A 386 9.57 -4.64 -2.55
CA LEU A 386 9.05 -4.04 -3.80
C LEU A 386 10.17 -3.65 -4.82
N GLY A 387 11.29 -4.37 -4.81
CA GLY A 387 12.49 -4.12 -5.60
C GLY A 387 13.57 -3.33 -4.84
N MET A 388 14.82 -3.47 -5.30
CA MET A 388 15.97 -2.75 -4.73
C MET A 388 16.34 -1.47 -5.50
N ASN A 389 15.54 -1.06 -6.49
CA ASN A 389 15.87 0.11 -7.31
C ASN A 389 15.80 1.39 -6.46
N PRO A 390 16.91 2.12 -6.27
CA PRO A 390 16.93 3.33 -5.44
C PRO A 390 16.08 4.47 -6.00
N ARG A 391 15.74 4.43 -7.30
CA ARG A 391 14.86 5.41 -7.95
C ARG A 391 13.37 5.12 -7.73
N SER A 392 13.01 3.92 -7.28
CA SER A 392 11.63 3.61 -6.91
C SER A 392 11.31 4.24 -5.56
N THR A 393 10.19 4.98 -5.50
CA THR A 393 9.71 5.65 -4.30
C THR A 393 8.26 5.27 -3.99
N VAL A 394 7.79 5.65 -2.79
CA VAL A 394 6.38 5.53 -2.39
C VAL A 394 5.46 6.15 -3.45
N GLY A 395 5.84 7.31 -3.98
CA GLY A 395 5.09 8.02 -5.01
C GLY A 395 5.03 7.30 -6.35
N THR A 396 6.11 6.60 -6.76
CA THR A 396 6.10 5.83 -8.01
C THR A 396 5.29 4.54 -7.88
N VAL A 397 5.39 3.84 -6.74
CA VAL A 397 4.64 2.59 -6.50
C VAL A 397 3.15 2.87 -6.38
N SER A 398 2.77 3.90 -5.61
CA SER A 398 1.37 4.33 -5.49
C SER A 398 0.84 5.04 -6.73
N ARG A 399 1.72 5.38 -7.70
CA ARG A 399 1.47 6.26 -8.86
C ARG A 399 0.83 7.61 -8.47
N THR A 400 0.84 7.97 -7.19
CA THR A 400 0.37 9.28 -6.69
C THR A 400 1.29 10.38 -7.17
N ALA A 401 2.60 10.10 -7.33
CA ALA A 401 3.54 11.05 -7.89
C ALA A 401 3.17 11.44 -9.32
N ASP A 402 2.58 10.55 -10.13
CA ASP A 402 2.26 10.87 -11.52
C ASP A 402 1.13 11.91 -11.60
N TYR A 403 0.13 11.80 -10.73
CA TYR A 403 -0.90 12.84 -10.58
C TYR A 403 -0.34 14.14 -10.00
N LEU A 404 0.59 14.07 -9.04
CA LEU A 404 1.24 15.26 -8.51
C LEU A 404 2.07 16.00 -9.58
N LYS A 405 2.79 15.26 -10.44
CA LYS A 405 3.50 15.84 -11.59
C LYS A 405 2.54 16.46 -12.60
N LEU A 406 1.41 15.79 -12.86
CA LEU A 406 0.37 16.31 -13.74
C LEU A 406 -0.21 17.62 -13.18
N LEU A 407 -0.49 17.67 -11.88
CA LEU A 407 -0.97 18.88 -11.21
C LEU A 407 -0.02 20.07 -11.41
N PHE A 408 1.27 19.88 -11.12
CA PHE A 408 2.29 20.92 -11.32
C PHE A 408 2.54 21.27 -12.79
N ALA A 409 2.24 20.37 -13.73
CA ALA A 409 2.29 20.67 -15.16
C ALA A 409 1.08 21.50 -15.62
N THR A 410 -0.10 21.29 -15.03
CA THR A 410 -1.35 21.95 -15.43
C THR A 410 -1.47 23.37 -14.89
N ILE A 411 -1.16 23.58 -13.61
CA ILE A 411 -1.41 24.86 -12.91
C ILE A 411 -0.15 25.45 -12.23
N GLY A 412 1.03 24.88 -12.50
CA GLY A 412 2.27 25.32 -11.87
C GLY A 412 2.79 26.64 -12.44
N GLU A 413 3.10 27.60 -11.57
CA GLU A 413 3.79 28.83 -11.96
C GLU A 413 5.29 28.52 -12.13
N ARG A 414 5.79 28.69 -13.35
CA ARG A 414 7.21 28.50 -13.68
C ARG A 414 8.00 29.79 -13.43
N LEU A 415 9.11 29.66 -12.71
CA LEU A 415 10.12 30.71 -12.57
C LEU A 415 11.33 30.45 -13.48
N CYS A 416 11.90 31.51 -14.05
CA CYS A 416 13.15 31.41 -14.80
C CYS A 416 14.34 31.04 -13.88
N PRO A 417 15.16 30.03 -14.19
CA PRO A 417 16.32 29.67 -13.38
C PRO A 417 17.41 30.75 -13.27
N HIS A 418 17.48 31.68 -14.23
CA HIS A 418 18.53 32.69 -14.29
C HIS A 418 18.19 33.99 -13.55
N CYS A 419 16.93 34.43 -13.65
CA CYS A 419 16.48 35.72 -13.12
C CYS A 419 15.34 35.60 -12.11
N HIS A 420 14.84 34.39 -11.84
CA HIS A 420 13.81 34.09 -10.85
C HIS A 420 12.48 34.85 -11.02
N VAL A 421 12.23 35.43 -12.19
CA VAL A 421 10.94 36.03 -12.55
C VAL A 421 9.97 35.00 -13.13
N PRO A 422 8.64 35.17 -12.92
CA PRO A 422 7.63 34.34 -13.54
C PRO A 422 7.70 34.38 -15.07
N VAL A 423 7.58 33.21 -15.69
CA VAL A 423 7.57 33.08 -17.15
C VAL A 423 6.12 33.04 -17.61
N SER A 424 5.70 34.05 -18.38
CA SER A 424 4.38 34.10 -19.03
C SER A 424 4.23 33.03 -20.12
N ASP A 425 3.00 32.71 -20.51
CA ASP A 425 2.63 31.66 -21.49
C ASP A 425 3.38 31.70 -22.85
N HIS A 426 3.97 32.85 -23.20
CA HIS A 426 4.76 33.03 -24.42
C HIS A 426 6.09 32.27 -24.48
N SER A 427 6.36 31.32 -23.57
CA SER A 427 7.50 30.40 -23.67
C SER A 427 8.87 31.10 -23.74
N VAL A 428 8.95 32.37 -23.36
CA VAL A 428 10.18 33.19 -23.37
C VAL A 428 10.21 34.06 -22.12
N CYS A 429 11.36 34.11 -21.45
CA CYS A 429 11.56 35.00 -20.32
C CYS A 429 11.63 36.47 -20.76
N SER A 430 10.82 37.33 -20.16
CA SER A 430 10.78 38.78 -20.44
C SER A 430 12.08 39.52 -20.08
N GLN A 431 12.89 38.99 -19.14
CA GLN A 431 14.10 39.66 -18.66
C GLN A 431 15.38 39.19 -19.34
N CYS A 432 15.55 37.88 -19.55
CA CYS A 432 16.80 37.30 -20.09
C CYS A 432 16.64 36.60 -21.44
N GLY A 433 15.44 36.58 -22.03
CA GLY A 433 15.21 36.03 -23.37
C GLY A 433 15.33 34.50 -23.47
N THR A 434 15.48 33.78 -22.35
CA THR A 434 15.55 32.31 -22.34
C THR A 434 14.25 31.71 -22.86
N ILE A 435 14.35 30.81 -23.84
CA ILE A 435 13.24 30.10 -24.45
C ILE A 435 12.93 28.82 -23.64
N PHE A 436 11.65 28.53 -23.50
CA PHE A 436 11.12 27.59 -22.55
C PHE A 436 9.98 26.77 -23.18
N PHE A 437 10.12 25.45 -23.23
CA PHE A 437 9.05 24.58 -23.73
C PHE A 437 7.89 24.46 -22.73
N SER A 438 6.74 23.98 -23.22
CA SER A 438 5.53 23.78 -22.42
C SER A 438 5.79 22.90 -21.18
N LEU A 439 5.11 23.23 -20.07
CA LEU A 439 5.18 22.43 -18.86
C LEU A 439 4.52 21.07 -19.12
N THR A 440 5.33 20.01 -19.05
CA THR A 440 4.86 18.62 -19.17
C THR A 440 5.20 17.85 -17.91
N PRO A 441 4.45 16.79 -17.56
CA PRO A 441 4.74 15.97 -16.39
C PRO A 441 6.16 15.36 -16.39
N ALA A 442 6.79 15.22 -17.56
CA ALA A 442 8.15 14.73 -17.72
C ALA A 442 9.19 15.63 -17.01
N LEU A 443 8.94 16.94 -16.94
CA LEU A 443 9.81 17.92 -16.26
C LEU A 443 10.04 17.58 -14.78
N PHE A 444 9.06 16.94 -14.15
CA PHE A 444 9.07 16.55 -12.74
C PHE A 444 9.49 15.10 -12.52
N SER A 445 9.94 14.41 -13.59
CA SER A 445 10.38 13.02 -13.53
C SER A 445 11.91 12.92 -13.44
N TYR A 446 12.42 12.56 -12.27
CA TYR A 446 13.84 12.27 -12.07
C TYR A 446 14.31 10.96 -12.74
N ASN A 447 13.41 10.23 -13.41
CA ASN A 447 13.74 9.10 -14.27
C ASN A 447 13.99 9.53 -15.72
N HIS A 448 13.57 10.74 -16.11
CA HIS A 448 13.76 11.26 -17.47
C HIS A 448 15.17 11.87 -17.62
N PRO A 449 16.01 11.43 -18.58
CA PRO A 449 17.38 11.91 -18.76
C PRO A 449 17.49 13.43 -18.87
N ASP A 450 16.54 14.06 -19.57
CA ASP A 450 16.59 15.50 -19.82
C ASP A 450 16.22 16.35 -18.60
N TYR A 451 15.56 15.79 -17.59
CA TYR A 451 15.04 16.56 -16.44
C TYR A 451 15.57 16.09 -15.08
N MET A 452 16.28 14.95 -15.05
CA MET A 452 16.99 14.50 -13.86
C MET A 452 18.20 15.39 -13.54
N CYS A 453 18.53 15.53 -12.26
CA CYS A 453 19.76 16.20 -11.85
C CYS A 453 20.97 15.53 -12.54
N PRO A 454 21.82 16.30 -13.24
CA PRO A 454 22.91 15.74 -14.05
C PRO A 454 24.05 15.14 -13.21
N VAL A 455 24.19 15.56 -11.94
CA VAL A 455 25.27 15.09 -11.05
C VAL A 455 24.88 13.75 -10.43
N CYS A 456 23.76 13.70 -9.71
CA CYS A 456 23.30 12.46 -9.06
C CYS A 456 22.47 11.55 -9.99
N LYS A 457 22.23 11.94 -11.24
CA LYS A 457 21.38 11.22 -12.21
C LYS A 457 20.04 10.79 -11.63
N GLY A 458 19.35 11.72 -10.96
CA GLY A 458 18.04 11.47 -10.36
C GLY A 458 18.01 10.67 -9.05
N LEU A 459 19.16 10.32 -8.46
CA LEU A 459 19.20 9.61 -7.17
C LEU A 459 18.94 10.53 -5.97
N GLY A 460 19.34 11.79 -6.06
CA GLY A 460 19.25 12.79 -4.97
C GLY A 460 20.39 12.68 -3.95
N GLU A 461 21.13 11.59 -4.00
CA GLU A 461 22.29 11.34 -3.16
C GLU A 461 23.52 11.16 -4.04
N GLU A 462 24.66 11.60 -3.51
CA GLU A 462 25.97 11.36 -4.07
C GLU A 462 26.76 10.48 -3.12
N LEU A 463 27.49 9.54 -3.70
CA LEU A 463 28.54 8.83 -2.99
C LEU A 463 29.71 9.80 -2.81
N GLN A 464 29.91 10.24 -1.58
CA GLN A 464 31.00 11.13 -1.22
C GLN A 464 31.95 10.45 -0.25
N VAL A 465 33.23 10.73 -0.41
CA VAL A 465 34.25 10.25 0.53
C VAL A 465 34.10 11.03 1.84
N ASP A 466 34.03 10.33 2.97
CA ASP A 466 33.99 10.96 4.29
C ASP A 466 35.37 10.92 4.96
N ILE A 467 35.89 12.11 5.27
CA ILE A 467 37.18 12.25 5.94
C ILE A 467 37.17 11.58 7.31
N ASN A 468 36.05 11.60 8.04
CA ASN A 468 35.96 10.98 9.37
C ASN A 468 35.99 9.45 9.31
N LEU A 469 35.70 8.85 8.15
CA LEU A 469 35.87 7.41 7.93
C LEU A 469 37.30 7.05 7.50
N ILE A 470 38.00 7.99 6.85
CA ILE A 470 39.42 7.84 6.54
C ILE A 470 40.22 8.00 7.83
N ILE A 471 40.04 9.10 8.55
CA ILE A 471 40.68 9.43 9.83
C ILE A 471 39.73 9.06 10.97
N SER A 472 39.71 7.78 11.34
CA SER A 472 38.81 7.26 12.37
C SER A 472 39.22 7.63 13.80
N HIS A 473 40.52 7.89 14.02
CA HIS A 473 41.11 8.16 15.33
C HIS A 473 42.03 9.39 15.28
N PRO A 474 41.48 10.62 15.22
CA PRO A 474 42.27 11.85 15.11
C PRO A 474 43.16 12.13 16.33
N GLU A 475 42.89 11.46 17.46
CA GLU A 475 43.69 11.50 18.68
C GLU A 475 44.99 10.69 18.62
N LYS A 476 45.15 9.82 17.61
CA LYS A 476 46.35 9.01 17.39
C LYS A 476 47.21 9.60 16.28
N SER A 477 48.48 9.20 16.22
CA SER A 477 49.37 9.54 15.12
C SER A 477 48.99 8.80 13.83
N ILE A 478 49.33 9.35 12.67
CA ILE A 478 49.10 8.67 11.38
C ILE A 478 49.84 7.31 11.33
N LEU A 479 51.00 7.23 11.99
CA LEU A 479 51.82 6.03 12.05
C LEU A 479 51.22 4.93 12.92
N ASP A 480 50.47 5.30 13.98
CA ASP A 480 49.91 4.40 14.99
C ASP A 480 48.40 4.15 14.82
N GLY A 481 47.90 4.35 13.60
CA GLY A 481 46.56 3.92 13.20
C GLY A 481 45.47 4.99 13.34
N ALA A 482 45.81 6.28 13.18
CA ALA A 482 44.80 7.32 12.99
C ALA A 482 43.87 7.04 11.80
N SER A 483 44.37 6.31 10.79
CA SER A 483 43.64 5.95 9.58
C SER A 483 43.86 4.50 9.15
N ILE A 484 42.78 3.87 8.71
CA ILE A 484 42.79 2.49 8.19
C ILE A 484 43.25 2.45 6.72
N TYR A 485 43.18 3.59 6.00
CA TYR A 485 43.44 3.67 4.56
C TYR A 485 44.86 3.26 4.19
N TRP A 486 45.86 3.84 4.84
CA TRP A 486 47.27 3.55 4.54
C TRP A 486 47.76 2.23 5.18
N GLY A 487 47.01 1.68 6.12
CA GLY A 487 47.40 0.54 6.95
C GLY A 487 48.57 0.90 7.86
N ASN A 488 49.47 -0.04 8.12
CA ASN A 488 50.62 0.20 8.99
C ASN A 488 51.72 0.99 8.24
N LEU A 489 51.67 2.32 8.34
CA LEU A 489 52.64 3.23 7.74
C LEU A 489 54.01 3.17 8.42
N ARG A 490 54.08 2.89 9.73
CA ARG A 490 55.34 2.72 10.46
C ARG A 490 56.20 1.62 9.84
N LYS A 491 55.60 0.45 9.58
CA LYS A 491 56.24 -0.67 8.87
C LYS A 491 56.66 -0.29 7.44
N HIS A 492 55.90 0.58 6.79
CA HIS A 492 56.23 1.06 5.44
C HIS A 492 57.39 2.06 5.45
N ARG A 493 57.49 2.92 6.46
CA ARG A 493 58.62 3.83 6.69
C ARG A 493 59.92 3.07 6.97
N GLU A 494 59.85 1.99 7.75
CA GLU A 494 60.99 1.11 8.05
C GLU A 494 61.45 0.29 6.82
N LYS A 495 60.51 -0.14 5.98
CA LYS A 495 60.78 -0.93 4.76
C LYS A 495 60.04 -0.33 3.54
N PRO A 496 60.53 0.81 3.01
CA PRO A 496 59.86 1.52 1.92
C PRO A 496 59.97 0.73 0.62
N ASN A 497 58.84 0.55 -0.06
CA ASN A 497 58.77 -0.11 -1.37
C ASN A 497 58.17 0.85 -2.41
N ALA A 498 58.14 0.45 -3.68
CA ALA A 498 57.67 1.30 -4.79
C ALA A 498 56.15 1.62 -4.78
N ASN A 499 55.42 1.38 -3.68
CA ASN A 499 53.99 1.65 -3.59
C ASN A 499 53.73 3.13 -3.28
N TRP A 500 53.64 3.92 -4.36
CA TRP A 500 53.37 5.36 -4.29
C TRP A 500 52.13 5.73 -3.46
N MET A 501 51.02 5.00 -3.60
CA MET A 501 49.77 5.32 -2.86
C MET A 501 49.92 5.21 -1.34
N LYS A 502 50.88 4.43 -0.84
CA LYS A 502 51.19 4.38 0.60
C LYS A 502 52.28 5.36 1.00
N GLY A 503 53.28 5.55 0.14
CA GLY A 503 54.42 6.40 0.43
C GLY A 503 54.18 7.90 0.21
N GLU A 504 53.11 8.29 -0.47
CA GLU A 504 52.79 9.71 -0.71
C GLU A 504 52.65 10.53 0.58
N ALA A 505 52.09 9.94 1.64
CA ALA A 505 51.95 10.59 2.94
C ALA A 505 53.31 10.86 3.61
N LEU A 506 54.25 9.93 3.45
CA LEU A 506 55.62 10.05 3.97
C LEU A 506 56.41 11.08 3.16
N ALA A 507 56.31 11.02 1.83
CA ALA A 507 56.98 11.96 0.93
C ALA A 507 56.50 13.40 1.14
N LEU A 508 55.20 13.60 1.37
CA LEU A 508 54.64 14.91 1.70
C LEU A 508 55.12 15.42 3.05
N ALA A 509 55.20 14.55 4.07
CA ALA A 509 55.65 14.92 5.39
C ALA A 509 57.13 15.30 5.41
N ASP A 510 57.96 14.57 4.66
CA ASP A 510 59.39 14.88 4.51
C ASP A 510 59.59 16.23 3.77
N ASP A 511 58.80 16.51 2.74
CA ASP A 511 58.82 17.76 1.97
C ASP A 511 58.39 18.97 2.82
N MET A 512 57.30 18.82 3.58
CA MET A 512 56.74 19.89 4.44
C MET A 512 57.39 19.96 5.83
N LYS A 513 58.28 19.02 6.16
CA LYS A 513 58.93 18.87 7.48
C LYS A 513 57.93 18.72 8.64
N GLU A 514 56.87 17.96 8.41
CA GLU A 514 55.82 17.67 9.40
C GLU A 514 56.15 16.41 10.22
N ASP A 515 55.87 16.45 11.52
CA ASP A 515 56.09 15.31 12.41
C ASP A 515 54.88 14.37 12.44
N LEU A 516 55.01 13.18 11.84
CA LEU A 516 53.92 12.19 11.80
C LEU A 516 53.74 11.38 13.09
N GLU A 517 54.58 11.59 14.12
CA GLU A 517 54.46 10.94 15.44
C GLU A 517 53.43 11.63 16.35
N VAL A 518 53.10 12.90 16.08
CA VAL A 518 52.08 13.62 16.86
C VAL A 518 50.66 13.18 16.49
N PRO A 519 49.67 13.34 17.38
CA PRO A 519 48.26 13.12 17.06
C PRO A 519 47.82 13.85 15.78
N PHE A 520 47.00 13.22 14.93
CA PHE A 520 46.56 13.80 13.65
C PHE A 520 45.94 15.20 13.82
N LYS A 521 45.19 15.43 14.91
CA LYS A 521 44.58 16.73 15.21
C LYS A 521 45.60 17.88 15.36
N GLU A 522 46.83 17.56 15.77
CA GLU A 522 47.92 18.52 16.06
C GLU A 522 48.81 18.82 14.83
N LEU A 523 48.66 18.05 13.73
CA LEU A 523 49.33 18.34 12.46
C LEU A 523 48.87 19.69 11.88
N SER A 524 49.69 20.32 11.05
CA SER A 524 49.29 21.58 10.41
C SER A 524 48.11 21.39 9.45
N ASP A 525 47.23 22.39 9.38
CA ASP A 525 46.05 22.32 8.52
C ASP A 525 46.42 22.31 7.02
N SER A 526 47.51 22.98 6.66
CA SER A 526 48.06 22.93 5.29
C SER A 526 48.53 21.53 4.90
N PHE A 527 49.12 20.77 5.84
CA PHE A 527 49.51 19.39 5.59
C PHE A 527 48.28 18.48 5.45
N LYS A 528 47.29 18.62 6.34
CA LYS A 528 46.04 17.86 6.28
C LYS A 528 45.31 18.06 4.95
N GLU A 529 45.22 19.30 4.48
CA GLU A 529 44.58 19.63 3.21
C GLU A 529 45.28 18.96 2.02
N GLN A 530 46.62 19.07 1.94
CA GLN A 530 47.39 18.47 0.85
C GLN A 530 47.42 16.94 0.90
N LEU A 531 47.39 16.35 2.10
CA LEU A 531 47.30 14.91 2.28
C LEU A 531 45.95 14.35 1.82
N LEU A 532 44.86 15.10 2.04
CA LEU A 532 43.50 14.66 1.70
C LEU A 532 43.14 14.95 0.23
N TYR A 533 43.46 16.15 -0.26
CA TYR A 533 43.01 16.68 -1.55
C TYR A 533 44.13 16.84 -2.58
N GLY A 534 45.38 16.57 -2.19
CA GLY A 534 46.53 16.61 -3.07
C GLY A 534 47.25 17.96 -3.07
N THR A 535 48.33 18.00 -3.83
CA THR A 535 49.33 19.09 -3.84
C THR A 535 49.14 20.08 -5.00
N HIS A 536 48.03 19.98 -5.73
CA HIS A 536 47.72 20.81 -6.90
C HIS A 536 48.86 20.90 -7.94
N GLY A 537 49.62 19.81 -8.10
CA GLY A 537 50.71 19.71 -9.06
C GLY A 537 52.12 19.93 -8.50
N ARG A 538 52.28 20.28 -7.21
CA ARG A 538 53.60 20.31 -6.56
C ARG A 538 54.15 18.89 -6.42
N GLU A 539 55.31 18.62 -7.00
CA GLU A 539 55.92 17.30 -6.93
C GLU A 539 56.63 17.07 -5.60
N VAL A 540 56.50 15.86 -5.06
CA VAL A 540 57.26 15.39 -3.89
C VAL A 540 58.00 14.10 -4.25
N SER A 541 59.09 13.82 -3.55
CA SER A 541 59.97 12.68 -3.85
C SER A 541 59.94 11.62 -2.75
N LEU A 542 59.63 10.38 -3.14
CA LEU A 542 59.74 9.21 -2.26
C LEU A 542 60.95 8.37 -2.66
N ASN A 543 61.88 8.18 -1.73
CA ASN A 543 62.98 7.24 -1.88
C ASN A 543 62.57 5.85 -1.37
N PHE A 544 62.72 4.81 -2.19
CA PHE A 544 62.36 3.44 -1.81
C PHE A 544 63.48 2.43 -2.08
N LYS A 545 63.46 1.32 -1.34
CA LYS A 545 64.36 0.17 -1.52
C LYS A 545 63.54 -1.11 -1.41
N ASN A 546 63.23 -1.72 -2.55
CA ASN A 546 62.46 -2.97 -2.57
C ASN A 546 63.23 -4.13 -1.90
N SER A 547 62.50 -5.16 -1.48
CA SER A 547 63.05 -6.40 -0.91
C SER A 547 64.08 -7.09 -1.80
N ASN A 548 64.01 -6.85 -3.11
CA ASN A 548 64.93 -7.39 -4.12
C ASN A 548 66.17 -6.50 -4.36
N GLY A 549 66.44 -5.51 -3.50
CA GLY A 549 67.65 -4.67 -3.53
C GLY A 549 67.61 -3.46 -4.48
N ARG A 550 66.61 -3.36 -5.37
CA ARG A 550 66.42 -2.19 -6.26
C ARG A 550 66.08 -0.94 -5.46
N LYS A 551 66.87 0.11 -5.66
CA LYS A 551 66.65 1.47 -5.12
C LYS A 551 66.16 2.38 -6.24
N GLY A 552 65.29 3.31 -5.91
CA GLY A 552 64.81 4.33 -6.84
C GLY A 552 64.11 5.47 -6.11
N THR A 553 63.94 6.57 -6.83
CA THR A 553 63.18 7.74 -6.37
C THR A 553 61.96 7.89 -7.25
N ILE A 554 60.78 8.02 -6.64
CA ILE A 554 59.54 8.35 -7.33
C ILE A 554 59.27 9.82 -7.04
N THR A 555 59.31 10.67 -8.06
CA THR A 555 58.93 12.08 -7.97
C THR A 555 57.63 12.28 -8.72
N ARG A 556 56.57 12.61 -7.99
CA ARG A 556 55.23 12.83 -8.53
C ARG A 556 54.46 13.79 -7.63
N PRO A 557 53.44 14.50 -8.13
CA PRO A 557 52.52 15.22 -7.28
C PRO A 557 51.70 14.24 -6.44
N VAL A 558 51.45 14.60 -5.18
CA VAL A 558 50.52 13.87 -4.31
C VAL A 558 49.10 14.11 -4.82
N GLU A 559 48.40 13.03 -5.11
CA GLU A 559 47.02 13.04 -5.61
C GLU A 559 46.03 13.39 -4.49
N GLY A 560 46.33 12.92 -3.28
CA GLY A 560 45.47 13.06 -2.11
C GLY A 560 44.48 11.91 -2.00
N VAL A 561 44.27 11.41 -0.78
CA VAL A 561 43.47 10.20 -0.53
C VAL A 561 42.06 10.26 -1.10
N VAL A 562 41.40 11.43 -0.99
CA VAL A 562 40.03 11.61 -1.47
C VAL A 562 39.96 11.42 -2.98
N ASN A 563 40.88 12.05 -3.72
CA ASN A 563 40.95 11.96 -5.18
C ASN A 563 41.32 10.55 -5.64
N THR A 564 42.29 9.92 -4.96
CA THR A 564 42.69 8.54 -5.25
C THR A 564 41.50 7.58 -5.07
N ILE A 565 40.70 7.72 -4.01
CA ILE A 565 39.49 6.90 -3.82
C ILE A 565 38.50 7.11 -4.97
N TYR A 566 38.20 8.36 -5.35
CA TYR A 566 37.31 8.66 -6.46
C TYR A 566 37.77 8.04 -7.78
N ARG A 567 39.07 8.16 -8.11
CA ARG A 567 39.64 7.57 -9.32
C ARG A 567 39.55 6.04 -9.29
N LEU A 568 39.93 5.41 -8.17
CA LEU A 568 39.87 3.95 -8.04
C LEU A 568 38.46 3.39 -8.14
N LEU A 569 37.44 4.13 -7.70
CA LEU A 569 36.04 3.72 -7.86
C LEU A 569 35.56 3.80 -9.31
N LYS A 570 36.07 4.78 -10.07
CA LYS A 570 35.73 4.95 -11.49
C LYS A 570 36.41 3.90 -12.38
N ASP A 571 37.66 3.56 -12.06
CA ASP A 571 38.51 2.74 -12.94
C ASP A 571 38.44 1.23 -12.63
N ASN A 572 38.16 0.82 -11.39
CA ASN A 572 38.15 -0.59 -11.02
C ASN A 572 36.86 -1.30 -11.43
N LYS A 573 37.00 -2.51 -11.98
CA LYS A 573 35.88 -3.40 -12.35
C LYS A 573 35.68 -4.59 -11.40
N SER A 574 36.58 -4.83 -10.43
CA SER A 574 36.50 -5.99 -9.54
C SER A 574 35.74 -5.70 -8.25
N GLU A 575 34.73 -6.50 -7.92
CA GLU A 575 33.88 -6.35 -6.73
C GLU A 575 34.66 -6.27 -5.41
N LYS A 576 35.74 -7.06 -5.24
CA LYS A 576 36.54 -7.08 -4.00
C LYS A 576 37.25 -5.75 -3.71
N SER A 577 37.76 -5.09 -4.74
CA SER A 577 38.44 -3.79 -4.60
C SER A 577 37.45 -2.67 -4.33
N ILE A 578 36.28 -2.71 -4.98
CA ILE A 578 35.19 -1.75 -4.76
C ILE A 578 34.66 -1.85 -3.34
N ALA A 579 34.40 -3.07 -2.85
CA ALA A 579 33.95 -3.31 -1.47
C ALA A 579 34.95 -2.82 -0.40
N HIS A 580 36.26 -2.78 -0.72
CA HIS A 580 37.23 -2.17 0.18
C HIS A 580 37.05 -0.65 0.24
N LEU A 581 36.85 0.02 -0.89
CA LEU A 581 36.76 1.48 -0.99
C LEU A 581 35.42 2.02 -0.49
N GLU A 582 34.32 1.26 -0.67
CA GLU A 582 32.98 1.61 -0.18
C GLU A 582 32.94 1.95 1.31
N ARG A 583 33.89 1.44 2.12
CA ARG A 583 33.97 1.74 3.56
C ARG A 583 34.25 3.20 3.89
N PHE A 584 34.83 3.95 2.96
CA PHE A 584 35.19 5.37 3.13
C PHE A 584 34.16 6.28 2.49
N ILE A 585 33.10 5.70 1.92
CA ILE A 585 32.08 6.41 1.17
C ILE A 585 30.83 6.46 2.01
N VAL A 586 30.26 7.65 2.11
CA VAL A 586 28.93 7.87 2.67
C VAL A 586 28.02 8.38 1.57
N LYS A 587 26.74 8.08 1.71
CA LYS A 587 25.71 8.75 0.92
C LYS A 587 25.45 10.11 1.56
N LYS A 588 25.76 11.17 0.83
CA LYS A 588 25.40 12.54 1.21
C LYS A 588 24.34 13.06 0.25
N LYS A 589 23.57 14.06 0.70
CA LYS A 589 22.66 14.78 -0.19
C LYS A 589 23.49 15.35 -1.35
N CYS A 590 22.97 15.21 -2.57
CA CYS A 590 23.60 15.69 -3.78
C CYS A 590 23.96 17.17 -3.64
N SER A 591 25.20 17.53 -3.97
CA SER A 591 25.71 18.90 -3.83
C SER A 591 24.96 19.90 -4.72
N ARG A 592 24.45 19.45 -5.87
CA ARG A 592 23.75 20.30 -6.85
C ARG A 592 22.24 20.41 -6.63
N CYS A 593 21.56 19.29 -6.38
CA CYS A 593 20.10 19.28 -6.21
C CYS A 593 19.66 19.24 -4.75
N HIS A 594 20.60 19.12 -3.79
CA HIS A 594 20.33 19.05 -2.35
C HIS A 594 19.33 17.95 -1.94
N GLY A 595 19.21 16.89 -2.73
CA GLY A 595 18.25 15.80 -2.50
C GLY A 595 16.98 15.87 -3.35
N GLU A 596 16.74 16.95 -4.09
CA GLU A 596 15.51 17.19 -4.87
C GLU A 596 15.44 16.39 -6.19
N ARG A 597 16.53 15.72 -6.59
CA ARG A 597 16.65 14.79 -7.74
C ARG A 597 16.47 15.38 -9.14
N LEU A 598 15.95 16.59 -9.27
CA LEU A 598 15.59 17.23 -10.54
C LEU A 598 16.61 18.29 -10.99
N LYS A 599 16.48 18.76 -12.23
CA LYS A 599 17.12 20.00 -12.72
C LYS A 599 16.41 21.23 -12.17
N GLU A 600 17.09 22.38 -12.19
CA GLU A 600 16.56 23.67 -11.73
C GLU A 600 15.21 24.05 -12.31
N GLU A 601 15.01 23.86 -13.62
CA GLU A 601 13.74 24.18 -14.29
C GLU A 601 12.53 23.51 -13.64
N GLY A 602 12.62 22.22 -13.29
CA GLY A 602 11.54 21.51 -12.61
C GLY A 602 11.45 21.78 -11.10
N ARG A 603 12.56 22.19 -10.47
CA ARG A 603 12.61 22.50 -9.01
C ARG A 603 11.95 23.83 -8.68
N LEU A 604 11.96 24.77 -9.61
CA LEU A 604 11.49 26.13 -9.41
C LEU A 604 10.00 26.33 -9.73
N VAL A 605 9.32 25.31 -10.29
CA VAL A 605 7.87 25.36 -10.48
C VAL A 605 7.18 25.26 -9.13
N LYS A 606 6.27 26.18 -8.87
CA LYS A 606 5.55 26.30 -7.59
C LYS A 606 4.04 26.39 -7.82
N ILE A 607 3.27 25.88 -6.87
CA ILE A 607 1.84 26.16 -6.72
C ILE A 607 1.67 26.79 -5.34
N ASN A 608 1.02 27.95 -5.28
CA ASN A 608 0.79 28.69 -4.03
C ASN A 608 2.04 28.77 -3.12
N ARG A 609 3.17 29.20 -3.70
CA ARG A 609 4.50 29.33 -3.06
C ARG A 609 5.20 28.01 -2.68
N THR A 610 4.58 26.85 -2.85
CA THR A 610 5.20 25.54 -2.58
C THR A 610 5.83 24.96 -3.84
N ARG A 611 7.12 24.61 -3.80
CA ARG A 611 7.81 23.99 -4.95
C ARG A 611 7.46 22.50 -5.08
N TYR A 612 7.53 21.94 -6.29
CA TYR A 612 7.25 20.50 -6.49
C TYR A 612 8.06 19.57 -5.55
N PRO A 613 9.40 19.74 -5.39
CA PRO A 613 10.17 18.89 -4.50
C PRO A 613 9.75 18.98 -3.03
N GLU A 614 9.24 20.14 -2.60
CA GLU A 614 8.74 20.37 -1.24
C GLU A 614 7.45 19.59 -1.02
N ALA A 615 6.47 19.74 -1.93
CA ALA A 615 5.21 18.99 -1.87
C ALA A 615 5.45 17.47 -1.87
N ALA A 616 6.34 16.97 -2.73
CA ALA A 616 6.66 15.54 -2.79
C ALA A 616 7.43 15.00 -1.56
N SER A 617 8.01 15.90 -0.75
CA SER A 617 8.76 15.55 0.47
C SER A 617 7.94 15.71 1.75
N MET A 618 6.74 16.31 1.68
CA MET A 618 5.80 16.33 2.80
C MET A 618 5.40 14.90 3.19
N SER A 619 5.07 14.70 4.47
CA SER A 619 4.36 13.48 4.88
C SER A 619 3.02 13.41 4.15
N ILE A 620 2.49 12.21 3.92
CA ILE A 620 1.22 12.00 3.22
C ILE A 620 0.08 12.75 3.91
N THR A 621 0.06 12.76 5.25
CA THR A 621 -0.92 13.52 6.03
C THR A 621 -0.80 15.04 5.77
N HIS A 622 0.43 15.58 5.78
CA HIS A 622 0.65 17.00 5.48
C HIS A 622 0.39 17.34 4.00
N LEU A 623 0.71 16.45 3.08
CA LEU A 623 0.46 16.62 1.65
C LEU A 623 -1.03 16.63 1.35
N ARG A 624 -1.81 15.77 2.02
CA ARG A 624 -3.28 15.78 1.94
C ARG A 624 -3.86 17.11 2.41
N ALA A 625 -3.41 17.59 3.58
CA ALA A 625 -3.82 18.91 4.09
C ALA A 625 -3.37 20.05 3.16
N TRP A 626 -2.18 19.96 2.57
CA TRP A 626 -1.69 20.91 1.57
C TRP A 626 -2.57 20.90 0.31
N CYS A 627 -3.02 19.73 -0.16
CA CYS A 627 -3.94 19.63 -1.30
C CYS A 627 -5.26 20.35 -1.03
N HIS A 628 -5.88 20.16 0.14
CA HIS A 628 -7.12 20.86 0.52
C HIS A 628 -6.93 22.38 0.56
N ARG A 629 -5.91 22.87 1.29
CA ARG A 629 -5.61 24.32 1.38
C ARG A 629 -5.28 24.93 0.02
N THR A 630 -4.50 24.21 -0.79
CA THR A 630 -4.10 24.70 -2.11
C THR A 630 -5.30 24.78 -3.03
N TYR A 631 -6.15 23.74 -3.10
CA TYR A 631 -7.35 23.74 -3.92
C TYR A 631 -8.32 24.88 -3.57
N ASN A 632 -8.43 25.23 -2.29
CA ASN A 632 -9.27 26.35 -1.82
C ASN A 632 -8.69 27.72 -2.15
N ALA A 633 -7.36 27.83 -2.28
CA ALA A 633 -6.68 29.09 -2.59
C ALA A 633 -6.49 29.35 -4.10
N LEU A 634 -6.87 28.41 -4.98
CA LEU A 634 -6.75 28.57 -6.42
C LEU A 634 -7.82 29.49 -6.99
N ASN A 635 -7.50 30.18 -8.08
CA ASN A 635 -8.49 30.90 -8.86
C ASN A 635 -9.50 29.91 -9.50
N PRO A 636 -10.71 30.36 -9.89
CA PRO A 636 -11.75 29.47 -10.43
C PRO A 636 -11.33 28.67 -11.66
N GLU A 637 -10.53 29.27 -12.55
CA GLU A 637 -10.08 28.63 -13.80
C GLU A 637 -9.11 27.46 -13.53
N ASP A 638 -8.11 27.68 -12.67
CA ASP A 638 -7.15 26.64 -12.27
C ASP A 638 -7.82 25.58 -11.39
N ARG A 639 -8.82 25.96 -10.58
CA ARG A 639 -9.59 25.06 -9.75
C ARG A 639 -10.40 24.06 -10.59
N ASP A 640 -11.03 24.52 -11.67
CA ASP A 640 -11.75 23.67 -12.62
C ASP A 640 -10.79 22.73 -13.37
N LYS A 641 -9.72 23.28 -13.98
CA LYS A 641 -8.68 22.51 -14.70
C LYS A 641 -8.05 21.39 -13.85
N SER A 642 -7.93 21.60 -12.54
CA SER A 642 -7.22 20.70 -11.64
C SER A 642 -8.11 19.85 -10.72
N LYS A 643 -9.44 20.05 -10.70
CA LYS A 643 -10.40 19.36 -9.80
C LYS A 643 -10.24 17.84 -9.83
N ALA A 644 -10.29 17.23 -11.01
CA ALA A 644 -10.15 15.78 -11.17
C ALA A 644 -8.76 15.26 -10.73
N ILE A 645 -7.71 16.07 -10.89
CA ILE A 645 -6.36 15.71 -10.47
C ILE A 645 -6.26 15.71 -8.94
N PHE A 646 -6.77 16.76 -8.28
CA PHE A 646 -6.82 16.85 -6.82
C PHE A 646 -7.62 15.71 -6.20
N MET A 647 -8.81 15.38 -6.73
CA MET A 647 -9.62 14.24 -6.25
C MET A 647 -8.85 12.93 -6.30
N LYS A 648 -8.15 12.65 -7.41
CA LYS A 648 -7.35 11.41 -7.56
C LYS A 648 -6.16 11.37 -6.61
N ILE A 649 -5.49 12.51 -6.37
CA ILE A 649 -4.41 12.60 -5.38
C ILE A 649 -4.96 12.36 -3.98
N LEU A 650 -6.02 13.07 -3.58
CA LEU A 650 -6.62 13.00 -2.25
C LEU A 650 -7.16 11.61 -1.93
N SER A 651 -7.83 10.95 -2.87
CA SER A 651 -8.31 9.57 -2.73
C SER A 651 -7.16 8.60 -2.41
N ARG A 652 -6.06 8.69 -3.16
CA ARG A 652 -4.89 7.82 -2.95
C ARG A 652 -4.17 8.14 -1.66
N LEU A 653 -3.99 9.41 -1.33
CA LEU A 653 -3.39 9.83 -0.07
C LEU A 653 -4.25 9.37 1.12
N LYS A 654 -5.59 9.51 1.07
CA LYS A 654 -6.53 9.00 2.09
C LYS A 654 -6.32 7.50 2.29
N LYS A 655 -6.25 6.70 1.22
CA LYS A 655 -6.04 5.25 1.32
C LYS A 655 -4.67 4.87 1.90
N ILE A 656 -3.60 5.60 1.55
CA ILE A 656 -2.26 5.34 2.12
C ILE A 656 -2.20 5.78 3.60
N ASP A 657 -2.85 6.89 3.94
CA ASP A 657 -2.96 7.40 5.31
C ASP A 657 -3.76 6.43 6.19
N GLN A 658 -4.88 5.94 5.67
CA GLN A 658 -5.74 4.91 6.25
C GLN A 658 -4.95 3.63 6.60
N VAL A 659 -4.03 3.15 5.74
CA VAL A 659 -3.13 2.01 6.07
C VAL A 659 -2.05 2.30 7.11
N GLY A 660 -2.13 3.43 7.81
CA GLY A 660 -1.20 3.83 8.85
C GLY A 660 0.16 4.22 8.27
N LEU A 661 0.21 4.66 7.01
CA LEU A 661 1.44 5.11 6.34
C LEU A 661 1.46 6.64 6.10
N GLY A 662 0.59 7.39 6.78
CA GLY A 662 0.51 8.85 6.71
C GLY A 662 1.82 9.60 6.97
N TYR A 663 2.71 9.00 7.77
CA TYR A 663 4.02 9.56 8.08
C TYR A 663 5.07 9.44 6.95
N LEU A 664 4.81 8.63 5.92
CA LEU A 664 5.73 8.50 4.79
C LEU A 664 5.60 9.71 3.85
N SER A 665 6.68 10.05 3.15
CA SER A 665 6.65 11.03 2.04
C SER A 665 6.65 10.32 0.69
N LEU A 666 6.10 10.94 -0.36
CA LEU A 666 6.12 10.37 -1.72
C LEU A 666 7.55 10.16 -2.26
N ASN A 667 8.52 10.97 -1.85
CA ASN A 667 9.93 10.84 -2.25
C ASN A 667 10.71 9.74 -1.50
N ARG A 668 10.11 9.11 -0.48
CA ARG A 668 10.79 8.08 0.32
C ARG A 668 11.11 6.87 -0.55
N SER A 669 12.37 6.44 -0.51
CA SER A 669 12.89 5.36 -1.34
C SER A 669 12.28 4.02 -0.90
N VAL A 670 11.79 3.22 -1.85
CA VAL A 670 11.18 1.90 -1.59
C VAL A 670 12.12 0.94 -0.86
N PRO A 671 13.42 0.83 -1.21
CA PRO A 671 14.39 0.04 -0.45
C PRO A 671 14.56 0.42 1.03
N SER A 672 14.08 1.60 1.45
CA SER A 672 14.13 2.05 2.85
C SER A 672 12.90 1.67 3.67
N LEU A 673 11.88 1.08 3.04
CA LEU A 673 10.67 0.62 3.70
C LEU A 673 10.93 -0.72 4.40
N SER A 674 10.32 -0.92 5.56
CA SER A 674 10.19 -2.22 6.20
C SER A 674 9.27 -3.15 5.38
N GLY A 675 9.34 -4.46 5.62
CA GLY A 675 8.47 -5.44 4.95
C GLY A 675 6.98 -5.11 5.15
N GLY A 676 6.58 -4.77 6.38
CA GLY A 676 5.20 -4.37 6.69
C GLY A 676 4.79 -3.02 6.09
N GLU A 677 5.68 -2.03 5.98
CA GLU A 677 5.39 -0.78 5.24
C GLU A 677 5.21 -1.06 3.73
N ALA A 678 6.06 -1.89 3.14
CA ALA A 678 5.98 -2.26 1.73
C ALA A 678 4.68 -3.04 1.41
N GLN A 679 4.33 -3.99 2.29
CA GLN A 679 3.09 -4.76 2.17
C GLN A 679 1.85 -3.86 2.26
N ARG A 680 1.77 -3.00 3.28
CA ARG A 680 0.66 -2.06 3.46
C ARG A 680 0.55 -1.05 2.32
N LEU A 681 1.68 -0.58 1.80
CA LEU A 681 1.69 0.27 0.60
C LEU A 681 1.11 -0.48 -0.59
N LYS A 682 1.49 -1.76 -0.81
CA LYS A 682 0.95 -2.60 -1.88
C LYS A 682 -0.56 -2.80 -1.71
N ILE A 683 -1.02 -3.09 -0.50
CA ILE A 683 -2.44 -3.19 -0.14
C ILE A 683 -3.17 -1.90 -0.52
N ALA A 684 -2.70 -0.73 -0.04
CA ALA A 684 -3.29 0.58 -0.38
C ALA A 684 -3.38 0.85 -1.89
N THR A 685 -2.37 0.39 -2.67
CA THR A 685 -2.40 0.56 -4.13
C THR A 685 -3.47 -0.28 -4.83
N GLN A 686 -3.89 -1.42 -4.26
CA GLN A 686 -4.92 -2.27 -4.88
C GLN A 686 -6.32 -1.68 -4.76
N PHE A 687 -6.65 -0.96 -3.69
CA PHE A 687 -7.96 -0.29 -3.54
C PHE A 687 -8.25 0.74 -4.62
N GLY A 688 -7.21 1.31 -5.22
CA GLY A 688 -7.33 2.29 -6.30
C GLY A 688 -7.40 1.69 -7.70
N SER A 689 -7.40 0.36 -7.84
CA SER A 689 -7.40 -0.32 -9.15
C SER A 689 -8.81 -0.57 -9.69
N GLY A 690 -9.82 -0.66 -8.81
CA GLY A 690 -11.21 -0.98 -9.18
C GLY A 690 -11.40 -2.40 -9.71
N LEU A 691 -10.47 -3.31 -9.42
CA LEU A 691 -10.56 -4.69 -9.90
C LEU A 691 -11.58 -5.49 -9.08
N THR A 692 -12.48 -6.18 -9.80
CA THR A 692 -13.48 -7.12 -9.26
C THR A 692 -13.20 -8.53 -9.77
N ASN A 693 -13.74 -9.56 -9.10
CA ASN A 693 -13.55 -10.97 -9.47
C ASN A 693 -12.07 -11.42 -9.47
N ILE A 694 -11.24 -10.84 -8.59
CA ILE A 694 -9.83 -11.19 -8.38
C ILE A 694 -9.67 -12.07 -7.13
N LEU A 695 -8.73 -13.01 -7.18
CA LEU A 695 -8.28 -13.79 -6.03
C LEU A 695 -7.05 -13.13 -5.37
N TYR A 696 -7.26 -12.47 -4.23
CA TYR A 696 -6.15 -11.93 -3.44
C TYR A 696 -5.61 -12.97 -2.48
N ILE A 697 -4.30 -13.24 -2.55
CA ILE A 697 -3.62 -14.19 -1.68
C ILE A 697 -2.60 -13.43 -0.81
N MET A 698 -2.81 -13.41 0.51
CA MET A 698 -2.05 -12.57 1.45
C MET A 698 -1.23 -13.40 2.43
N ASP A 699 0.03 -13.02 2.64
CA ASP A 699 0.95 -13.69 3.58
C ASP A 699 1.08 -12.87 4.88
N GLU A 700 0.43 -13.32 5.96
CA GLU A 700 0.44 -12.70 7.29
C GLU A 700 0.36 -11.17 7.27
N PRO A 701 -0.75 -10.57 6.79
CA PRO A 701 -0.83 -9.12 6.59
C PRO A 701 -0.79 -8.34 7.91
N SER A 702 -1.00 -8.99 9.07
CA SER A 702 -0.92 -8.40 10.41
C SER A 702 0.51 -8.24 10.94
N LYS A 703 1.51 -8.72 10.20
CA LYS A 703 2.90 -8.76 10.63
C LYS A 703 3.52 -7.37 10.79
N GLY A 704 4.18 -7.12 11.92
CA GLY A 704 4.80 -5.83 12.24
C GLY A 704 3.81 -4.68 12.47
N LEU A 705 2.52 -4.99 12.58
CA LEU A 705 1.47 -4.04 12.96
C LEU A 705 1.20 -4.09 14.46
N HIS A 706 1.01 -2.92 15.05
CA HIS A 706 0.55 -2.82 16.42
C HIS A 706 -0.93 -3.27 16.49
N PRO A 707 -1.38 -3.95 17.56
CA PRO A 707 -2.78 -4.41 17.67
C PRO A 707 -3.84 -3.30 17.52
N LYS A 708 -3.50 -2.06 17.91
CA LYS A 708 -4.35 -0.86 17.71
C LYS A 708 -4.67 -0.62 16.23
N ASP A 709 -3.78 -1.04 15.33
CA ASP A 709 -3.88 -0.81 13.88
C ASP A 709 -4.58 -1.97 13.14
N TYR A 710 -4.96 -3.06 13.84
CA TYR A 710 -5.62 -4.21 13.22
C TYR A 710 -7.00 -3.88 12.64
N GLY A 711 -7.78 -3.03 13.33
CA GLY A 711 -9.14 -2.69 12.92
C GLY A 711 -9.18 -2.14 11.49
N PHE A 712 -8.23 -1.26 11.18
CA PHE A 712 -8.10 -0.68 9.85
C PHE A 712 -7.81 -1.73 8.76
N LEU A 713 -6.85 -2.63 8.99
CA LEU A 713 -6.48 -3.64 8.00
C LEU A 713 -7.65 -4.62 7.76
N ILE A 714 -8.41 -4.90 8.82
CA ILE A 714 -9.63 -5.72 8.74
C ILE A 714 -10.69 -5.02 7.88
N GLU A 715 -10.95 -3.74 8.07
CA GLU A 715 -11.88 -2.96 7.22
C GLU A 715 -11.45 -2.95 5.76
N THR A 716 -10.17 -2.78 5.53
CA THR A 716 -9.55 -2.79 4.21
C THR A 716 -9.76 -4.13 3.49
N ILE A 717 -9.57 -5.25 4.20
CA ILE A 717 -9.82 -6.58 3.64
C ILE A 717 -11.33 -6.80 3.38
N LYS A 718 -12.21 -6.27 4.24
CA LYS A 718 -13.67 -6.28 4.00
C LYS A 718 -14.02 -5.52 2.72
N ASP A 719 -13.41 -4.37 2.49
CA ASP A 719 -13.66 -3.57 1.30
C ASP A 719 -13.25 -4.31 0.01
N LEU A 720 -12.16 -5.09 0.02
CA LEU A 720 -11.82 -5.95 -1.13
C LEU A 720 -12.92 -6.97 -1.41
N LYS A 721 -13.43 -7.61 -0.35
CA LYS A 721 -14.54 -8.55 -0.46
C LYS A 721 -15.81 -7.87 -1.00
N LYS A 722 -16.14 -6.66 -0.53
CA LYS A 722 -17.30 -5.88 -1.02
C LYS A 722 -17.23 -5.60 -2.52
N MET A 723 -16.03 -5.52 -3.10
CA MET A 723 -15.82 -5.40 -4.55
C MET A 723 -15.90 -6.76 -5.28
N HIS A 724 -16.60 -7.75 -4.73
CA HIS A 724 -16.74 -9.11 -5.29
C HIS A 724 -15.40 -9.81 -5.56
N ASN A 725 -14.42 -9.60 -4.69
CA ASN A 725 -13.15 -10.32 -4.75
C ASN A 725 -13.11 -11.45 -3.72
N THR A 726 -12.35 -12.50 -4.03
CA THR A 726 -12.06 -13.59 -3.09
C THR A 726 -10.75 -13.29 -2.38
N VAL A 727 -10.71 -13.43 -1.05
CA VAL A 727 -9.49 -13.20 -0.27
C VAL A 727 -9.11 -14.49 0.44
N ILE A 728 -7.91 -15.00 0.15
CA ILE A 728 -7.27 -16.08 0.92
C ILE A 728 -6.10 -15.46 1.67
N MET A 729 -6.05 -15.61 2.99
CA MET A 729 -4.91 -15.14 3.77
C MET A 729 -4.34 -16.23 4.66
N VAL A 730 -3.02 -16.23 4.82
CA VAL A 730 -2.33 -17.04 5.83
C VAL A 730 -2.25 -16.20 7.10
N GLU A 731 -2.89 -16.65 8.18
CA GLU A 731 -2.90 -15.95 9.47
C GLU A 731 -3.03 -16.90 10.67
N HIS A 732 -2.43 -16.51 11.78
CA HIS A 732 -2.46 -17.09 13.11
C HIS A 732 -3.09 -16.16 14.19
N LYS A 733 -3.27 -14.85 13.96
CA LYS A 733 -3.87 -13.94 14.97
C LYS A 733 -5.39 -14.09 15.01
N LYS A 734 -5.92 -14.15 16.24
CA LYS A 734 -7.36 -14.29 16.54
C LYS A 734 -8.23 -13.23 15.88
N ALA A 735 -7.77 -11.97 15.81
CA ALA A 735 -8.55 -10.88 15.22
C ALA A 735 -8.90 -11.13 13.73
N PHE A 736 -7.98 -11.72 12.98
CA PHE A 736 -8.17 -12.03 11.56
C PHE A 736 -8.91 -13.35 11.35
N ILE A 737 -8.63 -14.37 12.19
CA ILE A 737 -9.39 -15.63 12.18
C ILE A 737 -10.88 -15.37 12.47
N ASN A 738 -11.20 -14.54 13.46
CA ASN A 738 -12.58 -14.22 13.83
C ASN A 738 -13.33 -13.41 12.75
N MET A 739 -12.58 -12.69 11.92
CA MET A 739 -13.11 -11.93 10.80
C MET A 739 -13.45 -12.81 9.60
N ALA A 740 -12.76 -13.94 9.43
CA ALA A 740 -12.93 -14.80 8.28
C ALA A 740 -14.38 -15.30 8.16
N ASP A 741 -14.81 -15.49 6.91
CA ASP A 741 -16.06 -16.20 6.60
C ASP A 741 -15.81 -17.72 6.64
N TYR A 742 -14.63 -18.15 6.18
CA TYR A 742 -14.23 -19.54 6.06
C TYR A 742 -12.83 -19.75 6.64
N MET A 743 -12.57 -20.91 7.23
CA MET A 743 -11.28 -21.23 7.83
C MET A 743 -10.81 -22.61 7.37
N VAL A 744 -9.53 -22.69 7.02
CA VAL A 744 -8.83 -23.92 6.66
C VAL A 744 -7.66 -24.10 7.63
N GLU A 745 -7.68 -25.16 8.42
CA GLU A 745 -6.62 -25.47 9.38
C GLU A 745 -5.73 -26.60 8.87
N ILE A 746 -4.43 -26.32 8.74
CA ILE A 746 -3.43 -27.23 8.17
C ILE A 746 -2.48 -27.73 9.25
N GLY A 747 -2.44 -29.06 9.37
CA GLY A 747 -1.48 -29.88 10.09
C GLY A 747 -1.62 -29.82 11.61
N PRO A 748 -1.49 -30.93 12.36
CA PRO A 748 -1.29 -30.80 13.80
C PRO A 748 0.15 -30.39 14.15
N ARG A 749 1.12 -30.52 13.21
CA ARG A 749 2.56 -30.28 13.42
C ARG A 749 3.25 -29.68 12.18
N ALA A 750 4.54 -29.36 12.31
CA ALA A 750 5.39 -28.83 11.24
C ALA A 750 6.04 -29.94 10.38
N GLY A 751 6.54 -29.58 9.19
CA GLY A 751 7.35 -30.47 8.34
C GLY A 751 6.58 -31.68 7.82
N LYS A 752 7.24 -32.82 7.69
CA LYS A 752 6.63 -34.10 7.27
C LYS A 752 5.45 -34.57 8.14
N TYR A 753 5.36 -34.10 9.38
CA TYR A 753 4.25 -34.41 10.29
C TYR A 753 3.06 -33.46 10.12
N GLY A 754 3.25 -32.35 9.40
CA GLY A 754 2.19 -31.45 8.96
C GLY A 754 1.49 -31.92 7.70
N GLY A 755 0.96 -30.95 6.95
CA GLY A 755 0.40 -31.11 5.62
C GLY A 755 -0.93 -31.86 5.54
N ALA A 756 -1.52 -32.24 6.67
CA ALA A 756 -2.86 -32.82 6.71
C ALA A 756 -3.90 -31.71 6.90
N LEU A 757 -5.05 -31.81 6.24
CA LEU A 757 -6.19 -30.95 6.55
C LEU A 757 -6.78 -31.38 7.90
N ILE A 758 -6.81 -30.48 8.89
CA ILE A 758 -7.48 -30.74 10.18
C ILE A 758 -8.97 -30.47 10.03
N ARG A 759 -9.31 -29.29 9.52
CA ARG A 759 -10.68 -28.85 9.28
C ARG A 759 -10.76 -27.79 8.19
N ALA A 760 -11.90 -27.74 7.53
CA ALA A 760 -12.31 -26.68 6.60
C ALA A 760 -13.79 -26.39 6.86
N GLU A 761 -14.10 -25.24 7.44
CA GLU A 761 -15.47 -24.92 7.89
C GLU A 761 -15.78 -23.42 7.84
N GLU A 762 -17.06 -23.07 7.80
CA GLU A 762 -17.54 -21.70 7.99
C GLU A 762 -17.35 -21.27 9.45
N VAL A 763 -16.91 -20.02 9.65
CA VAL A 763 -16.70 -19.47 10.99
C VAL A 763 -18.05 -19.03 11.58
N SER A 764 -18.69 -19.91 12.36
CA SER A 764 -20.02 -19.67 12.95
C SER A 764 -20.05 -18.51 13.97
N GLN A 765 -21.21 -17.81 14.06
CA GLN A 765 -21.42 -16.73 15.04
C GLN A 765 -21.27 -17.19 16.50
N HIS A 766 -21.43 -18.49 16.80
CA HIS A 766 -21.22 -19.05 18.13
C HIS A 766 -19.73 -19.19 18.48
N GLN A 767 -18.86 -19.59 17.54
CA GLN A 767 -17.40 -19.55 17.74
C GLN A 767 -16.87 -18.11 17.91
N ARG A 768 -17.52 -17.11 17.30
CA ARG A 768 -17.23 -15.67 17.52
C ARG A 768 -17.54 -15.19 18.95
N LYS A 769 -18.44 -15.86 19.68
CA LYS A 769 -18.76 -15.56 21.10
C LYS A 769 -17.99 -16.44 22.09
N LEU A 770 -17.75 -17.71 21.76
CA LEU A 770 -16.96 -18.63 22.60
C LEU A 770 -15.50 -18.21 22.78
N SER A 771 -14.95 -17.43 21.84
CA SER A 771 -13.60 -16.84 21.96
C SER A 771 -13.54 -15.59 22.86
N ASN A 772 -14.69 -15.02 23.24
CA ASN A 772 -14.81 -13.86 24.14
C ASN A 772 -15.28 -14.23 25.56
N GLN A 773 -15.66 -15.47 25.82
CA GLN A 773 -15.81 -15.95 27.19
C GLN A 773 -14.46 -16.47 27.65
N ASP A 774 -13.93 -15.85 28.71
CA ASP A 774 -12.78 -16.32 29.45
C ASP A 774 -12.92 -17.82 29.72
N ILE A 775 -12.22 -18.63 28.92
CA ILE A 775 -11.73 -19.90 29.39
C ILE A 775 -10.70 -19.54 30.47
N LYS A 776 -11.18 -19.39 31.71
CA LYS A 776 -10.36 -19.58 32.91
C LYS A 776 -9.93 -21.05 32.92
N ILE A 777 -8.97 -21.41 32.06
CA ILE A 777 -8.10 -22.52 32.38
C ILE A 777 -7.08 -21.94 33.36
N ASP A 778 -7.25 -22.33 34.61
CA ASP A 778 -6.30 -22.13 35.69
C ASP A 778 -5.06 -23.04 35.48
N THR A 779 -4.28 -22.81 34.41
CA THR A 779 -3.05 -23.58 34.10
C THR A 779 -1.76 -22.77 34.27
N HIS A 780 -1.82 -21.64 34.97
CA HIS A 780 -0.61 -20.84 35.23
C HIS A 780 0.38 -21.47 36.22
N LYS A 781 0.02 -22.56 36.91
CA LYS A 781 0.93 -23.27 37.84
C LYS A 781 1.35 -24.69 37.43
N GLN A 782 0.64 -25.36 36.52
CA GLN A 782 0.97 -26.75 36.16
C GLN A 782 1.91 -26.89 34.96
N HIS A 783 2.00 -25.91 34.06
CA HIS A 783 2.85 -26.03 32.86
C HIS A 783 4.30 -25.57 33.04
N GLU A 784 4.66 -24.86 34.11
CA GLU A 784 6.07 -24.52 34.38
C GLU A 784 6.91 -25.77 34.75
N GLU A 785 6.26 -26.83 35.26
CA GLU A 785 6.91 -28.10 35.60
C GLU A 785 7.04 -29.03 34.38
N ASP A 786 6.06 -29.03 33.46
CA ASP A 786 6.11 -29.85 32.22
C ASP A 786 7.26 -29.44 31.28
N TYR A 787 7.51 -28.13 31.10
CA TYR A 787 8.57 -27.64 30.22
C TYR A 787 9.99 -27.85 30.78
N LYS A 788 10.14 -27.91 32.12
CA LYS A 788 11.41 -28.30 32.77
C LYS A 788 11.77 -29.77 32.49
N HIS A 789 10.77 -30.65 32.42
CA HIS A 789 10.99 -32.10 32.32
C HIS A 789 11.22 -32.60 30.89
N VAL A 790 10.64 -31.95 29.87
CA VAL A 790 10.68 -32.45 28.47
C VAL A 790 11.97 -32.09 27.72
N TYR A 791 12.63 -30.98 28.05
CA TYR A 791 13.77 -30.47 27.28
C TYR A 791 15.10 -30.37 28.04
N GLY A 792 15.14 -30.73 29.34
CA GLY A 792 16.40 -30.91 30.08
C GLY A 792 17.21 -29.63 30.32
N PHE A 793 16.56 -28.46 30.36
CA PHE A 793 17.23 -27.17 30.58
C PHE A 793 17.02 -26.65 32.00
N SER A 794 18.11 -26.35 32.69
CA SER A 794 18.13 -25.82 34.06
C SER A 794 18.34 -24.31 34.04
N LEU A 795 17.32 -23.53 34.39
CA LEU A 795 17.48 -22.11 34.73
C LEU A 795 18.28 -22.00 36.04
N LYS A 796 19.60 -22.00 35.94
CA LYS A 796 20.50 -21.62 37.03
C LYS A 796 21.21 -20.33 36.63
N GLY A 797 20.93 -19.24 37.31
CA GLY A 797 21.65 -17.98 37.16
C GLY A 797 21.30 -17.05 38.31
N ASP A 798 22.30 -16.67 39.10
CA ASP A 798 22.19 -15.66 40.14
C ASP A 798 21.81 -14.31 39.53
N SER A 799 20.93 -13.58 40.22
CA SER A 799 20.53 -12.22 39.87
C SER A 799 21.76 -11.30 39.74
N ILE A 800 22.10 -10.89 38.52
CA ILE A 800 23.22 -9.97 38.27
C ILE A 800 22.82 -8.55 38.71
N HIS A 801 23.66 -7.98 39.59
CA HIS A 801 23.55 -6.68 40.26
C HIS A 801 23.33 -5.45 39.36
N MET A 802 22.68 -4.43 39.93
CA MET A 802 22.13 -3.20 39.33
C MET A 802 23.12 -2.14 38.77
N ASP A 803 24.44 -2.38 38.73
CA ASP A 803 25.38 -1.23 38.63
C ASP A 803 25.84 -0.83 37.22
N LYS A 804 25.51 -1.60 36.17
CA LYS A 804 26.04 -1.35 34.81
C LYS A 804 24.94 -1.08 33.80
N ALA A 805 25.01 0.08 33.13
CA ALA A 805 24.06 0.49 32.12
C ALA A 805 24.74 1.17 30.93
N LEU A 806 24.19 0.96 29.74
CA LEU A 806 24.51 1.75 28.54
C LEU A 806 23.63 2.99 28.52
N THR A 807 24.23 4.16 28.36
CA THR A 807 23.49 5.42 28.23
C THR A 807 23.80 6.06 26.89
N LEU A 808 22.77 6.23 26.06
CA LEU A 808 22.84 6.97 24.81
C LEU A 808 22.28 8.37 25.04
N GLN A 809 23.05 9.41 24.74
CA GLN A 809 22.63 10.80 24.92
C GLN A 809 22.40 11.52 23.59
N GLY A 810 21.32 12.28 23.52
CA GLY A 810 20.97 13.20 22.46
C GLY A 810 20.75 12.55 21.10
N ALA A 811 20.11 11.39 21.06
CA ALA A 811 19.81 10.69 19.81
C ALA A 811 18.83 11.50 18.97
N SER A 812 19.25 11.87 17.75
CA SER A 812 18.53 12.77 16.83
C SER A 812 18.43 12.23 15.41
N THR A 813 18.66 10.93 15.22
CA THR A 813 18.60 10.29 13.91
C THR A 813 17.16 10.21 13.37
N HIS A 814 16.93 10.68 12.13
CA HIS A 814 15.60 10.74 11.49
C HIS A 814 14.61 11.58 12.30
N ASN A 815 13.54 10.98 12.85
CA ASN A 815 12.49 11.66 13.59
C ASN A 815 12.73 11.70 15.12
N LEU A 816 13.84 11.15 15.62
CA LEU A 816 14.16 11.18 17.06
C LEU A 816 14.41 12.62 17.55
N LYS A 817 13.84 12.96 18.70
CA LYS A 817 13.78 14.34 19.20
C LYS A 817 14.83 14.62 20.29
N ASN A 818 16.11 14.33 19.99
CA ASN A 818 17.23 14.48 20.92
C ASN A 818 16.96 13.74 22.25
N ILE A 819 16.67 12.43 22.15
CA ILE A 819 16.31 11.61 23.31
C ILE A 819 17.53 11.01 24.01
N ASP A 820 17.42 10.88 25.32
CA ASP A 820 18.40 10.19 26.18
C ASP A 820 17.79 8.86 26.60
N VAL A 821 18.52 7.76 26.44
CA VAL A 821 18.03 6.39 26.73
C VAL A 821 19.05 5.66 27.60
N LYS A 822 18.59 5.10 28.72
CA LYS A 822 19.40 4.27 29.62
C LYS A 822 18.94 2.81 29.58
N VAL A 823 19.88 1.89 29.38
CA VAL A 823 19.61 0.46 29.19
C VAL A 823 20.44 -0.37 30.18
N PRO A 824 19.83 -1.17 31.06
CA PRO A 824 20.57 -2.05 31.98
C PRO A 824 21.27 -3.19 31.22
N LEU A 825 22.47 -3.57 31.66
CA LEU A 825 23.20 -4.70 31.08
C LEU A 825 22.78 -6.04 31.70
N SER A 826 23.00 -7.14 30.96
CA SER A 826 22.66 -8.52 31.35
C SER A 826 21.17 -8.74 31.64
N LYS A 827 20.31 -8.01 30.91
CA LYS A 827 18.84 -8.06 31.03
C LYS A 827 18.19 -8.20 29.66
N LEU A 828 16.93 -8.63 29.65
CA LEU A 828 16.07 -8.64 28.47
C LEU A 828 15.36 -7.29 28.35
N ILE A 829 15.75 -6.50 27.36
CA ILE A 829 15.23 -5.15 27.09
C ILE A 829 14.30 -5.21 25.88
N CYS A 830 13.06 -4.77 26.05
CA CYS A 830 12.08 -4.70 24.98
C CYS A 830 11.81 -3.24 24.56
N VAL A 831 12.00 -2.94 23.28
CA VAL A 831 11.68 -1.65 22.67
C VAL A 831 10.37 -1.79 21.90
N MET A 832 9.33 -1.13 22.39
CA MET A 832 7.97 -1.16 21.85
C MET A 832 7.50 0.24 21.40
N GLY A 833 6.31 0.33 20.80
CA GLY A 833 5.74 1.58 20.29
C GLY A 833 5.10 1.44 18.92
N VAL A 834 4.28 2.40 18.50
CA VAL A 834 3.54 2.34 17.22
C VAL A 834 4.47 2.32 15.99
N SER A 835 3.95 1.96 14.82
CA SER A 835 4.73 1.98 13.57
C SER A 835 5.20 3.41 13.25
N GLY A 836 6.44 3.58 12.80
CA GLY A 836 7.01 4.91 12.51
C GLY A 836 7.40 5.76 13.74
N SER A 837 7.22 5.28 14.98
CA SER A 837 7.60 6.01 16.21
C SER A 837 9.10 6.25 16.41
N GLY A 838 9.96 5.58 15.64
CA GLY A 838 11.41 5.72 15.70
C GLY A 838 12.18 4.54 16.30
N LYS A 839 11.53 3.40 16.59
CA LYS A 839 12.17 2.19 17.17
C LYS A 839 13.45 1.75 16.43
N SER A 840 13.37 1.50 15.12
CA SER A 840 14.52 1.10 14.31
C SER A 840 15.55 2.24 14.14
N SER A 841 15.11 3.50 14.20
CA SER A 841 16.02 4.65 14.21
C SER A 841 16.85 4.70 15.48
N LEU A 842 16.23 4.41 16.63
CA LEU A 842 16.92 4.34 17.93
C LEU A 842 17.86 3.13 17.98
N VAL A 843 17.34 1.93 17.76
CA VAL A 843 18.10 0.68 17.96
C VAL A 843 19.06 0.40 16.81
N SER A 844 18.55 0.18 15.59
CA SER A 844 19.34 -0.32 14.46
C SER A 844 20.21 0.76 13.81
N LYS A 845 19.78 2.03 13.80
CA LYS A 845 20.49 3.14 13.14
C LYS A 845 21.32 4.03 14.08
N THR A 846 21.07 4.00 15.39
CA THR A 846 21.82 4.82 16.35
C THR A 846 22.59 3.96 17.36
N PHE A 847 21.90 3.14 18.16
CA PHE A 847 22.52 2.29 19.19
C PHE A 847 23.55 1.31 18.60
N TYR A 848 23.15 0.53 17.59
CA TYR A 848 24.04 -0.47 16.98
C TYR A 848 25.30 0.17 16.36
N PRO A 849 25.20 1.19 15.49
CA PRO A 849 26.38 1.86 14.95
C PRO A 849 27.24 2.57 16.00
N ALA A 850 26.65 3.17 17.03
CA ALA A 850 27.38 3.84 18.10
C ALA A 850 28.27 2.86 18.88
N ILE A 851 27.73 1.68 19.24
CA ILE A 851 28.49 0.63 19.93
C ILE A 851 29.54 0.02 18.99
N CYS A 852 29.19 -0.25 17.73
CA CYS A 852 30.17 -0.73 16.74
C CYS A 852 31.37 0.23 16.61
N LYS A 853 31.12 1.55 16.58
CA LYS A 853 32.17 2.58 16.56
C LYS A 853 33.05 2.51 17.82
N ALA A 854 32.45 2.41 18.99
CA ALA A 854 33.18 2.29 20.26
C ALA A 854 34.06 1.02 20.31
N LEU A 855 33.60 -0.07 19.69
CA LEU A 855 34.35 -1.33 19.56
C LEU A 855 35.34 -1.37 18.38
N GLY A 856 35.47 -0.29 17.60
CA GLY A 856 36.31 -0.26 16.39
C GLY A 856 35.83 -1.19 15.26
N LYS A 857 34.56 -1.61 15.28
CA LYS A 857 33.94 -2.45 14.25
C LYS A 857 33.33 -1.61 13.12
N ARG A 858 33.27 -2.19 11.91
CA ARG A 858 32.73 -1.52 10.72
C ARG A 858 31.22 -1.30 10.83
N THR A 859 30.74 -0.14 10.37
CA THR A 859 29.31 0.16 10.22
C THR A 859 29.07 0.95 8.93
N ASP A 860 27.99 0.63 8.22
CA ASP A 860 27.66 1.22 6.91
C ASP A 860 27.03 2.61 7.03
N THR A 861 26.40 2.92 8.17
CA THR A 861 25.74 4.21 8.44
C THR A 861 25.85 4.55 9.93
N MET A 862 26.04 5.83 10.24
CA MET A 862 26.11 6.34 11.62
C MET A 862 24.97 7.33 11.85
N GLY A 863 24.11 7.04 12.83
CA GLY A 863 23.08 7.99 13.27
C GLY A 863 23.66 9.17 14.05
N HIS A 864 22.85 10.20 14.24
CA HIS A 864 23.21 11.39 15.02
C HIS A 864 22.93 11.16 16.51
N TYR A 865 23.95 11.34 17.34
CA TYR A 865 23.89 11.28 18.80
C TYR A 865 24.99 12.17 19.40
N LYS A 866 24.84 12.60 20.65
CA LYS A 866 25.84 13.43 21.36
C LYS A 866 26.95 12.59 21.96
N ALA A 867 26.59 11.57 22.74
CA ALA A 867 27.55 10.69 23.41
C ALA A 867 26.94 9.31 23.70
N ILE A 868 27.81 8.32 23.91
CA ILE A 868 27.42 7.00 24.42
C ILE A 868 28.38 6.61 25.55
N MET A 869 27.84 6.16 26.68
CA MET A 869 28.59 5.80 27.89
C MET A 869 28.29 4.34 28.29
N GLY A 870 29.22 3.68 28.98
CA GLY A 870 29.08 2.29 29.42
C GLY A 870 29.49 1.24 28.37
N THR A 871 30.10 1.66 27.26
CA THR A 871 30.54 0.77 26.16
C THR A 871 31.72 -0.12 26.54
N GLU A 872 32.49 0.25 27.56
CA GLU A 872 33.60 -0.51 28.14
C GLU A 872 33.18 -1.88 28.71
N HIS A 873 31.89 -2.08 28.96
CA HIS A 873 31.32 -3.34 29.44
C HIS A 873 30.90 -4.29 28.32
N ILE A 874 30.96 -3.84 27.06
CA ILE A 874 30.62 -4.63 25.89
C ILE A 874 31.91 -5.00 25.14
N GLN A 875 32.06 -6.27 24.79
CA GLN A 875 33.17 -6.80 24.00
C GLN A 875 32.71 -7.13 22.58
N GLU A 876 31.51 -7.70 22.45
CA GLU A 876 30.93 -8.12 21.18
C GLU A 876 29.47 -7.67 21.05
N ILE A 877 29.06 -7.41 19.81
CA ILE A 877 27.71 -6.98 19.47
C ILE A 877 27.27 -7.76 18.23
N TYR A 878 26.05 -8.27 18.28
CA TYR A 878 25.44 -9.07 17.22
C TYR A 878 24.07 -8.49 16.87
N HIS A 879 23.88 -8.11 15.61
CA HIS A 879 22.61 -7.59 15.12
C HIS A 879 21.96 -8.59 14.17
N VAL A 880 20.92 -9.26 14.67
CA VAL A 880 20.23 -10.36 14.01
C VAL A 880 18.98 -9.82 13.31
N THR A 881 19.16 -9.44 12.04
CA THR A 881 18.10 -8.87 11.19
C THR A 881 17.28 -9.94 10.45
N GLN A 882 16.07 -9.59 10.03
CA GLN A 882 15.20 -10.42 9.18
C GLN A 882 15.63 -10.48 7.70
N LYS A 883 16.72 -9.79 7.31
CA LYS A 883 17.20 -9.82 5.91
C LYS A 883 17.51 -11.26 5.49
N ALA A 884 17.23 -11.62 4.24
CA ALA A 884 17.54 -12.95 3.72
C ALA A 884 19.01 -13.34 3.97
N ILE A 885 19.24 -14.61 4.32
CA ILE A 885 20.57 -15.16 4.61
C ILE A 885 21.50 -15.06 3.38
N GLY A 886 20.94 -15.29 2.20
CA GLY A 886 21.66 -15.18 0.94
C GLY A 886 20.70 -14.92 -0.21
N LYS A 887 21.23 -14.34 -1.29
CA LYS A 887 20.46 -13.97 -2.48
C LYS A 887 20.49 -15.05 -3.57
N THR A 888 21.19 -16.16 -3.33
CA THR A 888 21.37 -17.22 -4.33
C THR A 888 20.96 -18.58 -3.75
N PRO A 889 20.52 -19.52 -4.60
CA PRO A 889 20.17 -20.89 -4.18
C PRO A 889 21.31 -21.69 -3.53
N ARG A 890 22.55 -21.19 -3.63
CA ARG A 890 23.73 -21.79 -3.00
C ARG A 890 23.82 -21.53 -1.51
N SER A 891 23.16 -20.49 -1.03
CA SER A 891 23.05 -20.21 0.41
C SER A 891 21.92 -21.06 0.97
N ASN A 892 22.17 -21.76 2.06
CA ASN A 892 21.19 -22.64 2.73
C ASN A 892 21.55 -22.76 4.22
N PRO A 893 20.68 -23.35 5.07
CA PRO A 893 20.94 -23.50 6.50
C PRO A 893 22.29 -24.16 6.80
N GLY A 894 22.65 -25.22 6.06
CA GLY A 894 23.90 -25.95 6.25
C GLY A 894 25.17 -25.12 5.99
N THR A 895 25.19 -24.37 4.88
CA THR A 895 26.33 -23.51 4.51
C THR A 895 26.43 -22.27 5.38
N TYR A 896 25.32 -21.70 5.81
CA TYR A 896 25.33 -20.48 6.61
C TYR A 896 25.83 -20.72 8.05
N THR A 897 25.34 -21.78 8.68
CA THR A 897 25.77 -22.20 10.03
C THR A 897 27.18 -22.79 10.04
N GLY A 898 27.68 -23.21 8.87
CA GLY A 898 28.98 -23.86 8.73
C GLY A 898 28.95 -25.36 9.04
N VAL A 899 27.82 -25.93 9.47
CA VAL A 899 27.70 -27.36 9.74
C VAL A 899 27.96 -28.20 8.48
N PHE A 900 27.63 -27.67 7.30
CA PHE A 900 27.89 -28.38 6.05
C PHE A 900 29.38 -28.55 5.78
N ASP A 901 30.24 -27.64 6.25
CA ASP A 901 31.69 -27.77 6.10
C ASP A 901 32.22 -28.94 6.95
N LEU A 902 31.68 -29.10 8.16
CA LEU A 902 31.97 -30.24 9.03
C LEU A 902 31.49 -31.56 8.41
N ILE A 903 30.28 -31.58 7.83
CA ILE A 903 29.73 -32.75 7.13
C ILE A 903 30.60 -33.10 5.91
N ARG A 904 31.06 -32.12 5.13
CA ARG A 904 31.96 -32.35 3.99
C ARG A 904 33.31 -32.93 4.42
N GLU A 905 33.84 -32.46 5.54
CA GLU A 905 35.07 -33.00 6.13
C GLU A 905 34.86 -34.44 6.58
N PHE A 906 33.74 -34.73 7.26
CA PHE A 906 33.35 -36.08 7.66
C PHE A 906 33.24 -37.03 6.45
N TYR A 907 32.49 -36.67 5.40
CA TYR A 907 32.35 -37.50 4.18
C TYR A 907 33.68 -37.78 3.49
N ALA A 908 34.65 -36.86 3.54
CA ALA A 908 35.99 -37.07 3.00
C ALA A 908 36.82 -38.08 3.82
N THR A 909 36.45 -38.35 5.08
CA THR A 909 37.12 -39.36 5.91
C THR A 909 36.64 -40.79 5.68
N LEU A 910 35.46 -40.96 5.04
CA LEU A 910 34.85 -42.27 4.78
C LEU A 910 35.75 -43.17 3.91
N HIS A 911 35.70 -44.48 4.16
CA HIS A 911 36.52 -45.46 3.45
C HIS A 911 36.30 -45.44 1.93
N GLN A 912 35.04 -45.32 1.48
CA GLN A 912 34.68 -45.20 0.06
C GLN A 912 35.31 -43.94 -0.57
N ALA A 913 35.23 -42.79 0.10
CA ALA A 913 35.81 -41.54 -0.37
C ALA A 913 37.35 -41.61 -0.48
N LYS A 914 38.02 -42.20 0.52
CA LYS A 914 39.47 -42.41 0.52
C LYS A 914 39.92 -43.31 -0.64
N LYS A 915 39.20 -44.40 -0.91
CA LYS A 915 39.48 -45.31 -2.04
C LYS A 915 39.39 -44.58 -3.39
N MET A 916 38.41 -43.69 -3.54
CA MET A 916 38.18 -42.89 -4.75
C MET A 916 39.03 -41.60 -4.80
N LYS A 917 39.91 -41.36 -3.83
CA LYS A 917 40.72 -40.13 -3.68
C LYS A 917 39.89 -38.84 -3.69
N LEU A 918 38.67 -38.91 -3.15
CA LEU A 918 37.79 -37.75 -3.02
C LEU A 918 38.16 -36.94 -1.77
N THR A 919 38.31 -35.63 -1.95
CA THR A 919 38.62 -34.67 -0.88
C THR A 919 37.39 -33.86 -0.48
N LYS A 920 37.47 -33.10 0.62
CA LYS A 920 36.37 -32.19 1.06
C LYS A 920 35.89 -31.20 0.00
N GLU A 921 36.73 -30.87 -0.98
CA GLU A 921 36.37 -30.02 -2.12
C GLU A 921 35.43 -30.73 -3.11
N HIS A 922 35.48 -32.06 -3.22
CA HIS A 922 34.58 -32.85 -4.07
C HIS A 922 33.17 -32.92 -3.48
N PHE A 923 33.06 -32.88 -2.15
CA PHE A 923 31.80 -32.84 -1.42
C PHE A 923 31.20 -31.42 -1.35
N SER A 924 31.82 -30.42 -1.96
CA SER A 924 31.29 -29.05 -2.04
C SER A 924 30.58 -28.81 -3.37
N PHE A 925 29.29 -28.49 -3.33
CA PHE A 925 28.54 -28.06 -4.52
C PHE A 925 28.97 -26.66 -5.01
N ASN A 926 29.79 -25.92 -4.26
CA ASN A 926 30.38 -24.65 -4.71
C ASN A 926 31.73 -24.82 -5.43
N SER A 927 32.30 -26.03 -5.42
CA SER A 927 33.60 -26.34 -6.02
C SER A 927 33.43 -26.99 -7.37
N LYS A 928 34.23 -26.56 -8.36
CA LYS A 928 34.27 -27.17 -9.70
C LYS A 928 34.54 -28.68 -9.69
N LYS A 929 35.21 -29.20 -8.65
CA LYS A 929 35.56 -30.62 -8.54
C LYS A 929 34.36 -31.53 -8.22
N GLY A 930 33.35 -30.99 -7.54
CA GLY A 930 32.18 -31.72 -7.05
C GLY A 930 30.86 -31.33 -7.70
N GLN A 931 30.70 -30.05 -8.05
CA GLN A 931 29.46 -29.49 -8.53
C GLN A 931 29.02 -30.10 -9.87
N CYS A 932 27.71 -30.24 -10.06
CA CYS A 932 27.12 -30.52 -11.38
C CYS A 932 27.56 -29.44 -12.38
N PRO A 933 28.06 -29.81 -13.58
CA PRO A 933 28.59 -28.85 -14.55
C PRO A 933 27.53 -27.92 -15.14
N GLU A 934 26.28 -28.40 -15.25
CA GLU A 934 25.17 -27.67 -15.88
C GLU A 934 24.63 -26.56 -14.95
N CYS A 935 24.06 -26.92 -13.80
CA CYS A 935 23.57 -25.94 -12.82
C CYS A 935 24.66 -25.29 -11.97
N LYS A 936 25.93 -25.65 -12.18
CA LYS A 936 27.08 -25.20 -11.37
C LYS A 936 26.82 -25.37 -9.86
N GLY A 937 26.20 -26.49 -9.49
CA GLY A 937 25.89 -26.84 -8.10
C GLY A 937 24.73 -26.10 -7.42
N ALA A 938 23.97 -25.28 -8.15
CA ALA A 938 22.72 -24.71 -7.63
C ALA A 938 21.63 -25.78 -7.45
N GLY A 939 21.65 -26.84 -8.27
CA GLY A 939 20.61 -27.88 -8.33
C GLY A 939 19.38 -27.46 -9.14
N GLN A 940 19.24 -26.16 -9.39
CA GLN A 940 18.18 -25.57 -10.20
C GLN A 940 18.77 -24.65 -11.24
N ILE A 941 18.00 -24.42 -12.32
CA ILE A 941 18.32 -23.48 -13.39
C ILE A 941 17.28 -22.36 -13.34
N ALA A 942 17.74 -21.12 -13.33
CA ALA A 942 16.86 -19.95 -13.39
C ALA A 942 16.44 -19.73 -14.85
N VAL A 943 15.14 -19.75 -15.11
CA VAL A 943 14.55 -19.35 -16.38
C VAL A 943 14.12 -17.89 -16.23
N PRO A 944 14.78 -16.95 -16.91
CA PRO A 944 14.43 -15.54 -16.82
C PRO A 944 13.06 -15.31 -17.45
N MET A 945 12.14 -14.72 -16.68
CA MET A 945 10.78 -14.41 -17.14
C MET A 945 10.67 -12.92 -17.41
N HIS A 946 10.04 -12.53 -18.53
CA HIS A 946 9.96 -11.10 -18.91
C HIS A 946 8.97 -10.30 -18.05
N PHE A 947 7.90 -10.94 -17.57
CA PHE A 947 6.79 -10.29 -16.86
C PHE A 947 6.58 -10.80 -15.43
N MET A 948 7.37 -11.80 -15.00
CA MET A 948 7.28 -12.44 -13.69
C MET A 948 8.66 -12.55 -13.05
N PRO A 949 8.74 -12.84 -11.73
CA PRO A 949 9.98 -13.30 -11.13
C PRO A 949 10.54 -14.53 -11.86
N ASP A 950 11.87 -14.61 -11.98
CA ASP A 950 12.54 -15.78 -12.55
C ASP A 950 12.08 -17.07 -11.87
N ILE A 951 11.77 -18.09 -12.67
CA ILE A 951 11.35 -19.40 -12.19
C ILE A 951 12.58 -20.31 -12.08
N TYR A 952 12.64 -21.11 -11.02
CA TYR A 952 13.74 -22.04 -10.79
C TYR A 952 13.27 -23.47 -11.05
N ILE A 953 13.72 -24.07 -12.15
CA ILE A 953 13.43 -25.47 -12.49
C ILE A 953 14.53 -26.39 -11.98
N PRO A 954 14.22 -27.62 -11.50
CA PRO A 954 15.23 -28.63 -11.21
C PRO A 954 16.14 -28.87 -12.42
N CYS A 955 17.45 -28.98 -12.17
CA CYS A 955 18.43 -29.22 -13.23
C CYS A 955 18.30 -30.63 -13.80
N GLY A 956 18.00 -30.77 -15.09
CA GLY A 956 17.82 -32.07 -15.77
C GLY A 956 19.06 -32.98 -15.74
N ALA A 957 20.29 -32.44 -15.72
CA ALA A 957 21.48 -33.30 -15.64
C ALA A 957 21.71 -33.95 -14.27
N CYS A 958 21.24 -33.33 -13.17
CA CYS A 958 21.46 -33.85 -11.81
C CYS A 958 20.16 -34.12 -11.04
N ASN A 959 19.00 -33.88 -11.63
CA ASN A 959 17.67 -33.96 -11.01
C ASN A 959 17.64 -33.29 -9.63
N GLY A 960 18.17 -32.08 -9.53
CA GLY A 960 18.21 -31.34 -8.27
C GLY A 960 19.35 -31.70 -7.31
N ARG A 961 20.10 -32.79 -7.53
CA ARG A 961 21.09 -33.30 -6.56
C ARG A 961 22.37 -32.47 -6.43
N ARG A 962 22.59 -31.43 -7.23
CA ARG A 962 23.74 -30.48 -7.15
C ARG A 962 25.13 -31.05 -7.47
N TYR A 963 25.32 -32.36 -7.48
CA TYR A 963 26.64 -33.01 -7.58
C TYR A 963 26.86 -33.80 -8.87
N GLN A 964 28.13 -34.09 -9.18
CA GLN A 964 28.52 -35.08 -10.18
C GLN A 964 28.26 -36.50 -9.68
N LYS A 965 27.96 -37.43 -10.60
CA LYS A 965 27.66 -38.85 -10.30
C LYS A 965 28.72 -39.51 -9.38
N LYS A 966 30.01 -39.29 -9.64
CA LYS A 966 31.13 -39.82 -8.83
C LYS A 966 31.06 -39.47 -7.34
N VAL A 967 30.47 -38.33 -6.98
CA VAL A 967 30.35 -37.88 -5.57
C VAL A 967 29.19 -38.61 -4.89
N LEU A 968 28.15 -38.93 -5.67
CA LEU A 968 26.96 -39.66 -5.24
C LEU A 968 27.19 -41.18 -5.12
N GLU A 969 28.41 -41.68 -5.31
CA GLU A 969 28.77 -43.08 -5.02
C GLU A 969 29.13 -43.30 -3.54
N VAL A 970 29.45 -42.22 -2.82
CA VAL A 970 29.81 -42.29 -1.40
C VAL A 970 28.55 -42.12 -0.55
N ALA A 971 28.32 -43.06 0.37
CA ALA A 971 27.18 -43.05 1.29
C ALA A 971 27.61 -43.22 2.75
N TYR A 972 26.86 -42.63 3.67
CA TYR A 972 26.96 -42.83 5.11
C TYR A 972 25.60 -43.23 5.65
N LYS A 973 25.50 -44.40 6.32
CA LYS A 973 24.23 -45.00 6.77
C LYS A 973 23.15 -44.93 5.67
N GLU A 974 23.51 -45.39 4.46
CA GLU A 974 22.66 -45.40 3.25
C GLU A 974 22.28 -44.04 2.66
N HIS A 975 22.79 -42.92 3.20
CA HIS A 975 22.56 -41.58 2.67
C HIS A 975 23.77 -41.02 1.94
N HIS A 976 23.58 -40.61 0.69
CA HIS A 976 24.57 -39.81 -0.04
C HIS A 976 24.56 -38.36 0.48
N ILE A 977 25.63 -37.62 0.19
CA ILE A 977 25.71 -36.22 0.64
C ILE A 977 24.58 -35.34 0.08
N ALA A 978 24.06 -35.66 -1.10
CA ALA A 978 22.89 -34.97 -1.65
C ALA A 978 21.61 -35.28 -0.87
N ASP A 979 21.46 -36.51 -0.38
CA ASP A 979 20.31 -36.91 0.41
C ASP A 979 20.34 -36.21 1.77
N VAL A 980 21.52 -36.06 2.40
CA VAL A 980 21.70 -35.29 3.65
C VAL A 980 21.27 -33.82 3.49
N LEU A 981 21.43 -33.24 2.30
CA LEU A 981 20.93 -31.89 2.02
C LEU A 981 19.40 -31.83 1.84
N ASP A 982 18.76 -32.95 1.52
CA ASP A 982 17.31 -33.04 1.33
C ASP A 982 16.55 -33.51 2.59
N LEU A 983 17.26 -34.05 3.58
CA LEU A 983 16.71 -34.40 4.89
C LEU A 983 16.38 -33.18 5.75
N GLU A 984 15.36 -33.32 6.60
CA GLU A 984 15.01 -32.33 7.62
C GLU A 984 16.11 -32.26 8.70
N ILE A 985 16.34 -31.08 9.28
CA ILE A 985 17.38 -30.86 10.30
C ILE A 985 17.24 -31.85 11.47
N GLY A 986 16.01 -32.19 11.89
CA GLY A 986 15.78 -33.19 12.93
C GLY A 986 16.27 -34.60 12.56
N GLU A 987 16.20 -34.97 11.28
CA GLU A 987 16.68 -36.26 10.77
C GLU A 987 18.21 -36.26 10.64
N VAL A 988 18.78 -35.17 10.14
CA VAL A 988 20.24 -35.01 10.08
C VAL A 988 20.83 -35.04 11.49
N LYS A 989 20.17 -34.41 12.47
CA LYS A 989 20.55 -34.47 13.88
C LYS A 989 20.60 -35.91 14.40
N ALA A 990 19.57 -36.72 14.08
CA ALA A 990 19.53 -38.13 14.45
C ALA A 990 20.64 -38.95 13.75
N LEU A 991 20.91 -38.64 12.48
CA LEU A 991 21.94 -39.30 11.67
C LEU A 991 23.36 -39.11 12.24
N PHE A 992 23.66 -37.89 12.70
CA PHE A 992 24.96 -37.46 13.23
C PHE A 992 25.03 -37.38 14.76
N LYS A 993 24.23 -38.18 15.47
CA LYS A 993 24.20 -38.21 16.95
C LYS A 993 25.58 -38.46 17.59
N ASP A 994 26.43 -39.23 16.90
CA ASP A 994 27.75 -39.63 17.39
C ASP A 994 28.84 -38.56 17.15
N GLU A 995 28.55 -37.53 16.34
CA GLU A 995 29.51 -36.47 15.97
C GLU A 995 29.21 -35.18 16.74
N GLU A 996 29.83 -35.02 17.91
CA GLU A 996 29.52 -33.98 18.91
C GLU A 996 29.42 -32.55 18.32
N LYS A 997 30.37 -32.16 17.46
CA LYS A 997 30.39 -30.82 16.83
C LYS A 997 29.25 -30.60 15.83
N ILE A 998 28.90 -31.64 15.05
CA ILE A 998 27.81 -31.57 14.07
C ILE A 998 26.48 -31.57 14.82
N PHE A 999 26.34 -32.46 15.80
CA PHE A 999 25.15 -32.59 16.64
C PHE A 999 24.84 -31.30 17.37
N ALA A 1000 25.82 -30.64 18.00
CA ALA A 1000 25.59 -29.39 18.74
C ALA A 1000 24.95 -28.29 17.87
N ILE A 1001 25.42 -28.10 16.63
CA ILE A 1001 24.86 -27.08 15.73
C ILE A 1001 23.44 -27.46 15.29
N LEU A 1002 23.20 -28.72 14.94
CA LEU A 1002 21.88 -29.20 14.52
C LEU A 1002 20.86 -29.20 15.67
N ASP A 1003 21.31 -29.50 16.89
CA ASP A 1003 20.51 -29.42 18.11
C ASP A 1003 20.09 -27.99 18.43
N MET A 1004 20.98 -27.02 18.22
CA MET A 1004 20.62 -25.60 18.37
C MET A 1004 19.61 -25.15 17.31
N LEU A 1005 19.74 -25.61 16.05
CA LEU A 1005 18.73 -25.36 15.01
C LEU A 1005 17.36 -25.98 15.35
N ASP A 1006 17.35 -27.19 15.92
CA ASP A 1006 16.13 -27.84 16.39
C ASP A 1006 15.49 -27.08 17.58
N LYS A 1007 16.29 -26.67 18.56
CA LYS A 1007 15.85 -25.90 19.74
C LYS A 1007 15.20 -24.56 19.38
N VAL A 1008 15.71 -23.87 18.36
CA VAL A 1008 15.06 -22.65 17.84
C VAL A 1008 13.82 -22.94 16.98
N GLY A 1009 13.40 -24.20 16.86
CA GLY A 1009 12.16 -24.61 16.19
C GLY A 1009 12.29 -24.82 14.68
N LEU A 1010 13.49 -25.10 14.17
CA LEU A 1010 13.73 -25.26 12.71
C LEU A 1010 13.96 -26.72 12.30
N SER A 1011 13.57 -27.70 13.13
CA SER A 1011 13.79 -29.12 12.83
C SER A 1011 13.16 -29.60 11.53
N TYR A 1012 12.08 -28.95 11.09
CA TYR A 1012 11.35 -29.29 9.86
C TYR A 1012 12.01 -28.79 8.56
N ILE A 1013 12.99 -27.87 8.66
CA ILE A 1013 13.63 -27.30 7.48
C ILE A 1013 14.65 -28.28 6.92
N LYS A 1014 14.71 -28.41 5.59
CA LYS A 1014 15.75 -29.21 4.95
C LYS A 1014 17.11 -28.54 5.06
N LEU A 1015 18.17 -29.29 5.38
CA LEU A 1015 19.50 -28.71 5.59
C LEU A 1015 20.02 -27.91 4.37
N GLY A 1016 19.68 -28.39 3.16
CA GLY A 1016 20.04 -27.80 1.88
C GLY A 1016 18.99 -26.89 1.26
N GLN A 1017 17.90 -26.58 1.96
CA GLN A 1017 16.84 -25.68 1.49
C GLN A 1017 17.40 -24.33 1.07
N SER A 1018 17.00 -23.85 -0.10
CA SER A 1018 17.48 -22.57 -0.61
C SER A 1018 17.17 -21.44 0.37
N ALA A 1019 18.14 -20.57 0.64
CA ALA A 1019 17.92 -19.39 1.47
C ALA A 1019 16.92 -18.40 0.87
N THR A 1020 16.64 -18.48 -0.44
CA THR A 1020 15.64 -17.65 -1.11
C THR A 1020 14.21 -18.11 -0.85
N THR A 1021 14.02 -19.36 -0.39
CA THR A 1021 12.69 -19.92 -0.08
C THR A 1021 12.40 -19.93 1.42
N LEU A 1022 13.32 -19.42 2.25
CA LEU A 1022 13.13 -19.28 3.69
C LEU A 1022 12.34 -18.00 3.98
N SER A 1023 11.40 -18.08 4.92
CA SER A 1023 10.74 -16.90 5.48
C SER A 1023 11.74 -16.03 6.25
N GLY A 1024 11.41 -14.74 6.42
CA GLY A 1024 12.24 -13.82 7.20
C GLY A 1024 12.48 -14.28 8.65
N GLY A 1025 11.47 -14.90 9.27
CA GLY A 1025 11.57 -15.46 10.62
C GLY A 1025 12.46 -16.69 10.69
N GLU A 1026 12.35 -17.63 9.74
CA GLU A 1026 13.26 -18.78 9.65
C GLU A 1026 14.70 -18.33 9.42
N ALA A 1027 14.90 -17.39 8.50
CA ALA A 1027 16.21 -16.81 8.22
C ALA A 1027 16.82 -16.16 9.49
N GLN A 1028 16.00 -15.45 10.27
CA GLN A 1028 16.41 -14.85 11.54
C GLN A 1028 16.79 -15.90 12.58
N ARG A 1029 15.99 -16.96 12.74
CA ARG A 1029 16.25 -18.05 13.71
C ARG A 1029 17.51 -18.84 13.37
N ILE A 1030 17.81 -19.05 12.08
CA ILE A 1030 19.09 -19.67 11.66
C ILE A 1030 20.28 -18.79 12.05
N LYS A 1031 20.16 -17.46 11.87
CA LYS A 1031 21.20 -16.52 12.30
C LYS A 1031 21.39 -16.55 13.81
N LEU A 1032 20.29 -16.52 14.55
CA LEU A 1032 20.33 -16.64 16.00
C LEU A 1032 21.02 -17.95 16.41
N ALA A 1033 20.60 -19.10 15.87
CA ALA A 1033 21.21 -20.40 16.16
C ALA A 1033 22.73 -20.41 15.92
N LYS A 1034 23.19 -19.82 14.81
CA LYS A 1034 24.62 -19.69 14.51
C LYS A 1034 25.36 -18.91 15.59
N GLU A 1035 24.85 -17.75 16.00
CA GLU A 1035 25.51 -16.92 17.01
C GLU A 1035 25.46 -17.57 18.40
N LEU A 1036 24.40 -18.32 18.72
CA LEU A 1036 24.29 -19.06 19.97
C LEU A 1036 25.30 -20.22 20.07
N CYS A 1037 25.63 -20.86 18.95
CA CYS A 1037 26.64 -21.91 18.91
C CYS A 1037 28.05 -21.43 19.28
N LEU A 1038 28.31 -20.11 19.26
CA LEU A 1038 29.61 -19.54 19.64
C LEU A 1038 29.82 -19.49 21.17
N GLY A 1039 28.76 -19.67 21.96
CA GLY A 1039 28.82 -19.84 23.43
C GLY A 1039 29.31 -18.65 24.25
N LYS A 1040 29.48 -17.47 23.63
CA LYS A 1040 29.91 -16.24 24.32
C LYS A 1040 28.72 -15.45 24.80
N THR A 1041 28.56 -15.32 26.11
CA THR A 1041 27.42 -14.61 26.71
C THR A 1041 27.85 -13.39 27.53
N LYS A 1042 28.98 -13.44 28.23
CA LYS A 1042 29.47 -12.31 29.04
C LYS A 1042 29.99 -11.17 28.16
N GLY A 1043 29.52 -9.96 28.42
CA GLY A 1043 29.93 -8.77 27.67
C GLY A 1043 29.45 -8.75 26.22
N VAL A 1044 28.40 -9.52 25.90
CA VAL A 1044 27.82 -9.59 24.56
C VAL A 1044 26.47 -8.89 24.54
N LEU A 1045 26.24 -8.04 23.53
CA LEU A 1045 24.94 -7.43 23.24
C LEU A 1045 24.31 -8.04 21.99
N TYR A 1046 23.16 -8.68 22.15
CA TYR A 1046 22.32 -9.15 21.05
C TYR A 1046 21.23 -8.12 20.76
N ILE A 1047 21.08 -7.75 19.49
CA ILE A 1047 19.99 -6.92 18.98
C ILE A 1047 19.14 -7.75 18.02
N LEU A 1048 17.87 -7.94 18.35
CA LEU A 1048 16.91 -8.74 17.58
C LEU A 1048 15.75 -7.86 17.11
N ASP A 1049 15.44 -7.92 15.82
CA ASP A 1049 14.35 -7.16 15.20
C ASP A 1049 13.12 -8.07 15.01
N GLU A 1050 12.11 -7.91 15.86
CA GLU A 1050 10.87 -8.71 15.93
C GLU A 1050 11.11 -10.24 15.88
N PRO A 1051 11.80 -10.84 16.86
CA PRO A 1051 12.12 -12.28 16.84
C PRO A 1051 10.90 -13.20 16.90
N THR A 1052 9.73 -12.69 17.29
CA THR A 1052 8.47 -13.47 17.34
C THR A 1052 7.69 -13.44 16.02
N THR A 1053 8.17 -12.63 15.06
CA THR A 1053 8.13 -12.85 13.62
C THR A 1053 7.45 -14.10 13.04
N GLY A 1054 6.12 -14.19 12.90
CA GLY A 1054 5.43 -15.28 12.17
C GLY A 1054 5.44 -16.62 12.93
N LEU A 1055 5.48 -16.55 14.26
CA LEU A 1055 5.47 -17.71 15.15
C LEU A 1055 4.11 -17.90 15.81
N HIS A 1056 3.73 -19.16 15.99
CA HIS A 1056 2.62 -19.55 16.85
C HIS A 1056 2.99 -19.31 18.33
N ASP A 1057 2.01 -19.07 19.21
CA ASP A 1057 2.25 -18.75 20.63
C ASP A 1057 3.12 -19.80 21.34
N GLU A 1058 3.01 -21.07 20.97
CA GLU A 1058 3.86 -22.14 21.49
C GLU A 1058 5.34 -21.99 21.09
N ASP A 1059 5.61 -21.55 19.86
CA ASP A 1059 6.97 -21.32 19.37
C ASP A 1059 7.53 -20.00 19.93
N VAL A 1060 6.67 -19.00 20.16
CA VAL A 1060 7.05 -17.76 20.86
C VAL A 1060 7.57 -18.07 22.27
N LYS A 1061 6.92 -18.98 23.00
CA LYS A 1061 7.39 -19.43 24.32
C LYS A 1061 8.80 -20.03 24.26
N LYS A 1062 9.11 -20.84 23.23
CA LYS A 1062 10.46 -21.41 23.03
C LYS A 1062 11.50 -20.31 22.81
N VAL A 1063 11.19 -19.32 21.97
CA VAL A 1063 12.08 -18.18 21.73
C VAL A 1063 12.32 -17.39 23.03
N ILE A 1064 11.26 -17.06 23.78
CA ILE A 1064 11.38 -16.36 25.07
C ILE A 1064 12.31 -17.10 26.02
N TYR A 1065 12.19 -18.42 26.10
CA TYR A 1065 13.05 -19.25 26.95
C TYR A 1065 14.53 -19.13 26.57
N ILE A 1066 14.86 -19.22 25.28
CA ILE A 1066 16.23 -19.07 24.76
C ILE A 1066 16.78 -17.68 25.07
N LEU A 1067 15.98 -16.62 24.90
CA LEU A 1067 16.41 -15.25 25.21
C LEU A 1067 16.71 -15.08 26.70
N LYS A 1068 15.90 -15.69 27.57
CA LYS A 1068 16.14 -15.69 29.02
C LYS A 1068 17.37 -16.48 29.43
N GLU A 1069 17.63 -17.61 28.77
CA GLU A 1069 18.85 -18.38 29.00
C GLU A 1069 20.09 -17.54 28.66
N LEU A 1070 20.07 -16.78 27.56
CA LEU A 1070 21.16 -15.87 27.21
C LEU A 1070 21.40 -14.80 28.26
N THR A 1071 20.32 -14.16 28.74
CA THR A 1071 20.43 -13.10 29.75
C THR A 1071 20.91 -13.64 31.08
N ASN A 1072 20.43 -14.81 31.50
CA ASN A 1072 20.89 -15.50 32.72
C ASN A 1072 22.37 -15.90 32.62
N ASN A 1073 22.85 -16.23 31.42
CA ASN A 1073 24.26 -16.50 31.17
C ASN A 1073 25.11 -15.21 31.04
N GLY A 1074 24.53 -14.03 31.27
CA GLY A 1074 25.20 -12.74 31.36
C GLY A 1074 25.17 -11.89 30.09
N ALA A 1075 24.46 -12.31 29.03
CA ALA A 1075 24.30 -11.52 27.81
C ALA A 1075 23.26 -10.41 27.98
N THR A 1076 23.44 -9.30 27.29
CA THR A 1076 22.40 -8.27 27.17
C THR A 1076 21.61 -8.53 25.91
N VAL A 1077 20.29 -8.60 25.99
CA VAL A 1077 19.43 -8.87 24.83
C VAL A 1077 18.47 -7.71 24.67
N MET A 1078 18.60 -6.96 23.57
CA MET A 1078 17.68 -5.89 23.19
C MET A 1078 16.82 -6.34 22.01
N VAL A 1079 15.51 -6.32 22.19
CA VAL A 1079 14.55 -6.76 21.17
C VAL A 1079 13.60 -5.62 20.80
N ILE A 1080 13.33 -5.45 19.51
CA ILE A 1080 12.22 -4.62 19.02
C ILE A 1080 11.02 -5.55 18.89
N GLU A 1081 9.92 -5.31 19.60
CA GLU A 1081 8.82 -6.28 19.63
C GLU A 1081 7.45 -5.67 19.95
N HIS A 1082 6.40 -6.33 19.47
CA HIS A 1082 4.99 -6.01 19.67
C HIS A 1082 4.21 -7.17 20.33
N HIS A 1083 4.79 -8.36 20.41
CA HIS A 1083 4.13 -9.54 20.97
C HIS A 1083 3.92 -9.44 22.49
N PRO A 1084 2.66 -9.52 22.99
CA PRO A 1084 2.36 -9.36 24.42
C PRO A 1084 3.12 -10.34 25.32
N LEU A 1085 3.20 -11.62 24.93
CA LEU A 1085 3.92 -12.64 25.70
C LEU A 1085 5.40 -12.31 25.91
N LEU A 1086 6.08 -11.72 24.92
CA LEU A 1086 7.49 -11.37 25.06
C LEU A 1086 7.64 -10.11 25.92
N ILE A 1087 6.80 -9.09 25.69
CA ILE A 1087 6.81 -7.83 26.44
C ILE A 1087 6.62 -8.10 27.94
N GLN A 1088 5.67 -8.97 28.31
CA GLN A 1088 5.41 -9.36 29.70
C GLN A 1088 6.58 -10.08 30.38
N GLN A 1089 7.48 -10.66 29.59
CA GLN A 1089 8.62 -11.43 30.08
C GLN A 1089 9.93 -10.64 30.04
N ALA A 1090 9.91 -9.42 29.50
CA ALA A 1090 11.03 -8.50 29.50
C ALA A 1090 11.29 -7.94 30.90
N ASP A 1091 12.55 -7.67 31.19
CA ASP A 1091 12.97 -7.06 32.45
C ASP A 1091 12.79 -5.54 32.41
N TRP A 1092 13.23 -4.93 31.30
CA TRP A 1092 13.18 -3.49 31.05
C TRP A 1092 12.43 -3.19 29.75
N VAL A 1093 11.60 -2.15 29.75
CA VAL A 1093 10.83 -1.74 28.57
C VAL A 1093 11.07 -0.28 28.23
N ILE A 1094 11.16 0.00 26.93
CA ILE A 1094 11.24 1.34 26.36
C ILE A 1094 10.09 1.48 25.36
N GLU A 1095 9.15 2.37 25.63
CA GLU A 1095 8.01 2.66 24.78
C GLU A 1095 8.26 3.96 23.98
N MET A 1096 8.33 3.81 22.66
CA MET A 1096 8.50 4.91 21.70
C MET A 1096 7.14 5.42 21.21
N GLY A 1097 6.99 6.73 21.08
CA GLY A 1097 5.73 7.33 20.63
C GLY A 1097 5.69 8.85 20.81
N PRO A 1098 4.52 9.44 21.08
CA PRO A 1098 3.20 8.80 21.21
C PRO A 1098 2.64 8.29 19.87
N GLU A 1099 3.02 8.90 18.75
CA GLU A 1099 2.56 8.53 17.40
C GLU A 1099 3.74 8.19 16.46
N GLY A 1100 3.45 7.95 15.18
CA GLY A 1100 4.46 7.73 14.14
C GLY A 1100 4.95 9.03 13.47
N GLY A 1101 6.12 8.99 12.83
CA GLY A 1101 6.60 10.10 12.01
C GLY A 1101 7.06 11.32 12.81
N ASP A 1102 6.70 12.51 12.36
CA ASP A 1102 7.14 13.77 12.96
C ASP A 1102 6.58 14.01 14.37
N LEU A 1103 5.42 13.41 14.67
CA LEU A 1103 4.75 13.42 15.97
C LEU A 1103 5.28 12.35 16.93
N GLY A 1104 6.13 11.45 16.44
CA GLY A 1104 6.84 10.45 17.22
C GLY A 1104 8.27 10.86 17.57
N GLY A 1105 9.07 9.88 17.98
CA GLY A 1105 10.48 10.08 18.29
C GLY A 1105 10.76 10.53 19.74
N TYR A 1106 9.76 10.40 20.62
CA TYR A 1106 9.89 10.57 22.07
C TYR A 1106 9.82 9.22 22.80
N ILE A 1107 10.34 9.20 24.02
CA ILE A 1107 10.13 8.10 24.97
C ILE A 1107 8.85 8.42 25.74
N VAL A 1108 7.82 7.59 25.56
CA VAL A 1108 6.55 7.70 26.29
C VAL A 1108 6.74 7.16 27.70
N LYS A 1109 7.45 6.02 27.80
CA LYS A 1109 7.72 5.34 29.06
C LYS A 1109 9.01 4.54 28.97
N GLU A 1110 9.81 4.58 30.02
CA GLU A 1110 10.91 3.64 30.22
C GLU A 1110 10.93 3.14 31.67
N GLY A 1111 11.27 1.87 31.89
CA GLY A 1111 11.31 1.33 33.24
C GLY A 1111 11.33 -0.19 33.34
N TRP A 1112 11.50 -0.67 34.57
CA TRP A 1112 11.35 -2.08 34.94
C TRP A 1112 9.88 -2.51 34.85
N LEU A 1113 9.61 -3.66 34.23
CA LEU A 1113 8.25 -4.17 34.12
C LEU A 1113 7.79 -4.86 35.41
N LYS A 1114 8.70 -5.57 36.08
CA LYS A 1114 8.49 -6.14 37.42
C LYS A 1114 9.26 -5.30 38.42
N LYS A 1115 8.57 -4.70 39.40
CA LYS A 1115 9.24 -4.12 40.57
C LYS A 1115 9.91 -5.28 41.31
N GLU A 1116 11.23 -5.26 41.43
CA GLU A 1116 11.91 -6.06 42.44
C GLU A 1116 11.32 -5.64 43.79
N SER A 1117 10.59 -6.57 44.42
CA SER A 1117 10.01 -6.42 45.76
C SER A 1117 11.06 -6.71 46.81
#